data_AF-A0A4U0VTR4-F1
#
_entry.id   AF-A0A4U0VTR4-F1
#
_cell.length_a   1.000
_cell.length_b   1.000
_cell.length_c   1.000
_cell.angle_alpha   90.00
_cell.angle_beta   90.00
_cell.angle_gamma   90.00
#
_symmetry.space_group_name_H-M   'P 1'
#
loop_
_entity.id
_entity.type
_entity.pdbx_description
1 polymer ?
#
loop_
_entity_poly.entity_id
_entity_poly.type
_entity_poly.pdbx_seq_one_letter_code
_entity_poly.pdbx_strand_id
1 'polypeptide(L)'
;MEVFSLFDAKNVSVNAAIAEALSIVPAYLNHVGKLQGQAESQQHSEESQDYGDWSGFEEVAADPGYGHTTDGFFDFIHEPLSQLLLNCFGSEVTPEDALLTKVVDSWTLVARQMVHSRKKGWNHYLDSYSPNSWHQLRDTEQTRKFAAYFVLSVVDADHQSYEIHGPDFVLSWLISLVERESMLKFQHRLTSVLLNMDPANPLLRNLPFTADPVTESYGIDLHTLRERRLGLIASVLSNMRESFDDALHDNPSSVLELRREYTSYLKQMMAAMKKNYQELQGSRGLVADTTKGAYVSFVQRIVEFLEQHTSHICPVDRFFTDSAAFPLPATDPTYVVGRLKAYGLKLYDARTRKQLAVFIQSVSERASVDGQQPYLVGQLSTAMCGLYERGDRARPSLRYFLIMAVFPAYVELSYKLPCGWILAKPILQASREVLDDLVYDHSITDPASVEAVIAIVTTTLGVLRQAVELLVDNSRLLEQPHSLSVLAVMFQVVTATLLSVDYIHRRTNSARSASLVENSIKHIDFFKSFSLFVASTLLGHQDAQAPILEDHIPGTTDNAFADVREFCSRELAAAMGKAWVKHDDQYFVLRGKDRKEVVVCNGTLGEEKKRVVEAIEEFHGALDRTSGLGVDEEEKEPRDIGWLAGVFV
;
A
#
# COMPACT_ATOMS: atom_id res chain seq x y z
N MET A 1 46.90 5.92 -21.71
CA MET A 1 45.58 5.32 -22.07
C MET A 1 44.62 6.44 -22.46
N GLU A 2 44.88 7.17 -23.56
CA GLU A 2 43.92 8.15 -24.12
C GLU A 2 42.66 7.46 -24.69
N VAL A 3 42.72 6.14 -24.89
CA VAL A 3 41.62 5.33 -25.43
C VAL A 3 40.38 5.33 -24.52
N PHE A 4 40.54 5.39 -23.19
CA PHE A 4 39.39 5.41 -22.26
C PHE A 4 38.64 6.74 -22.26
N SER A 5 39.33 7.86 -22.55
CA SER A 5 38.70 9.17 -22.71
C SER A 5 37.90 9.32 -24.01
N LEU A 6 37.99 8.36 -24.93
CA LEU A 6 37.23 8.35 -26.18
C LEU A 6 35.85 7.69 -26.05
N PHE A 7 35.45 7.28 -24.85
CA PHE A 7 34.17 6.61 -24.62
C PHE A 7 32.99 7.42 -25.19
N ASP A 8 32.17 6.77 -26.01
CA ASP A 8 30.91 7.28 -26.53
C ASP A 8 29.86 6.16 -26.46
N ALA A 9 28.81 6.38 -25.67
CA ALA A 9 27.75 5.41 -25.45
C ALA A 9 27.01 5.00 -26.75
N LYS A 10 27.09 5.80 -27.82
CA LYS A 10 26.45 5.52 -29.11
C LYS A 10 27.40 4.88 -30.14
N ASN A 11 28.71 4.87 -29.90
CA ASN A 11 29.69 4.40 -30.87
C ASN A 11 30.20 3.00 -30.55
N VAL A 12 29.55 1.99 -31.13
CA VAL A 12 29.87 0.57 -30.95
C VAL A 12 31.32 0.23 -31.31
N SER A 13 31.88 0.87 -32.35
CA SER A 13 33.25 0.59 -32.82
C SER A 13 34.32 1.04 -31.84
N VAL A 14 34.13 2.20 -31.21
CA VAL A 14 35.03 2.71 -30.17
C VAL A 14 34.88 1.91 -28.88
N ASN A 15 33.65 1.51 -28.55
CA ASN A 15 33.38 0.65 -27.39
C ASN A 15 34.01 -0.74 -27.53
N ALA A 16 34.08 -1.30 -28.74
CA ALA A 16 34.82 -2.54 -29.01
C ALA A 16 36.32 -2.39 -28.75
N ALA A 17 36.93 -1.30 -29.20
CA ALA A 17 38.35 -1.01 -28.96
C ALA A 17 38.64 -0.78 -27.46
N ILE A 18 37.73 -0.11 -26.73
CA ILE A 18 37.83 0.03 -25.26
C ILE A 18 37.74 -1.35 -24.59
N ALA A 19 36.81 -2.21 -25.02
CA ALA A 19 36.67 -3.56 -24.48
C ALA A 19 37.89 -4.46 -24.75
N GLU A 20 38.58 -4.28 -25.87
CA GLU A 20 39.88 -4.92 -26.14
C GLU A 20 40.98 -4.36 -25.24
N ALA A 21 41.06 -3.02 -25.09
CA ALA A 21 42.03 -2.38 -24.20
C ALA A 21 41.85 -2.80 -22.73
N LEU A 22 40.62 -2.98 -22.26
CA LEU A 22 40.33 -3.52 -20.92
C LEU A 22 40.81 -4.97 -20.76
N SER A 23 40.86 -5.76 -21.84
CA SER A 23 41.34 -7.14 -21.80
C SER A 23 42.85 -7.24 -21.50
N ILE A 24 43.59 -6.13 -21.62
CA ILE A 24 45.01 -6.04 -21.25
C ILE A 24 45.19 -6.19 -19.73
N VAL A 25 44.23 -5.72 -18.92
CA VAL A 25 44.33 -5.74 -17.45
C VAL A 25 44.43 -7.18 -16.90
N PRO A 26 43.52 -8.12 -17.21
CA PRO A 26 43.66 -9.51 -16.79
C PRO A 26 44.85 -10.21 -17.46
N ALA A 27 45.18 -9.87 -18.71
CA ALA A 27 46.34 -10.45 -19.41
C ALA A 27 47.67 -10.07 -18.73
N TYR A 28 47.79 -8.82 -18.25
CA TYR A 28 48.95 -8.35 -17.50
C TYR A 28 49.10 -9.08 -16.16
N LEU A 29 48.02 -9.25 -15.40
CA LEU A 29 48.06 -10.05 -14.16
C LEU A 29 48.47 -11.50 -14.40
N ASN A 30 47.93 -12.14 -15.45
CA ASN A 30 48.31 -13.51 -15.79
C ASN A 30 49.79 -13.61 -16.19
N HIS A 31 50.35 -12.59 -16.83
CA HIS A 31 51.76 -12.54 -17.19
C HIS A 31 52.66 -12.34 -15.96
N VAL A 32 52.28 -11.43 -15.07
CA VAL A 32 52.97 -11.17 -13.79
C VAL A 32 52.96 -12.41 -12.90
N GLY A 33 51.81 -13.08 -12.76
CA GLY A 33 51.70 -14.30 -11.95
C GLY A 33 52.57 -15.45 -12.49
N LYS A 34 52.71 -15.57 -13.81
CA LYS A 34 53.61 -16.56 -14.44
C LYS A 34 55.09 -16.26 -14.18
N LEU A 35 55.49 -14.99 -14.19
CA LEU A 35 56.86 -14.56 -13.90
C LEU A 35 57.24 -14.79 -12.42
N GLN A 36 56.31 -14.54 -11.50
CA GLN A 36 56.52 -14.80 -10.07
C GLN A 36 56.58 -16.31 -9.75
N GLY A 37 55.70 -17.13 -10.34
CA GLY A 37 55.73 -18.59 -10.16
C GLY A 37 56.98 -19.28 -10.74
N GLN A 38 57.59 -18.73 -11.79
CA GLN A 38 58.86 -19.24 -12.33
C GLN A 38 60.07 -18.90 -11.44
N ALA A 39 60.06 -17.76 -10.74
CA ALA A 39 61.11 -17.37 -9.80
C ALA A 39 61.11 -18.25 -8.54
N GLU A 40 59.93 -18.61 -8.02
CA GLU A 40 59.80 -19.52 -6.87
C GLU A 40 60.18 -20.97 -7.22
N SER A 41 59.87 -21.44 -8.43
CA SER A 41 60.26 -22.78 -8.91
C SER A 41 61.78 -22.94 -9.08
N GLN A 42 62.54 -21.86 -9.27
CA GLN A 42 64.01 -21.91 -9.34
C GLN A 42 64.68 -21.90 -7.96
N GLN A 43 63.98 -21.50 -6.89
CA GLN A 43 64.53 -21.49 -5.53
C GLN A 43 64.42 -22.85 -4.80
N HIS A 44 63.63 -23.80 -5.32
CA HIS A 44 63.41 -25.12 -4.69
C HIS A 44 64.08 -26.30 -5.39
N SER A 45 65.07 -26.06 -6.26
CA SER A 45 65.88 -27.14 -6.87
C SER A 45 67.19 -27.34 -6.11
N GLU A 46 67.11 -27.83 -4.86
CA GLU A 46 68.29 -28.38 -4.16
C GLU A 46 68.52 -29.84 -4.59
N GLU A 47 69.22 -30.05 -5.71
CA GLU A 47 70.03 -31.26 -5.91
C GLU A 47 71.01 -31.11 -7.09
N SER A 48 72.30 -31.10 -6.74
CA SER A 48 73.44 -31.66 -7.49
C SER A 48 74.09 -30.91 -8.67
N GLN A 49 75.18 -30.21 -8.31
CA GLN A 49 76.56 -30.29 -8.87
C GLN A 49 76.89 -29.75 -10.27
N ASP A 50 77.71 -28.69 -10.21
CA ASP A 50 79.01 -28.51 -10.88
C ASP A 50 79.02 -28.42 -12.41
N TYR A 51 79.11 -27.18 -12.93
CA TYR A 51 80.04 -26.76 -14.00
C TYR A 51 79.81 -25.27 -14.31
N GLY A 52 80.88 -24.48 -14.27
CA GLY A 52 80.98 -23.25 -15.06
C GLY A 52 80.93 -21.95 -14.26
N ASP A 53 82.11 -21.35 -14.14
CA ASP A 53 82.36 -19.95 -13.78
C ASP A 53 81.54 -18.98 -14.65
N TRP A 54 80.58 -18.27 -14.03
CA TRP A 54 79.85 -17.13 -14.61
C TRP A 54 80.10 -15.84 -13.82
N SER A 55 81.33 -15.62 -13.36
CA SER A 55 81.75 -14.36 -12.72
C SER A 55 81.73 -13.13 -13.67
N GLY A 56 81.27 -13.29 -14.92
CA GLY A 56 81.16 -12.23 -15.93
C GLY A 56 79.76 -11.65 -16.18
N PHE A 57 78.72 -12.09 -15.47
CA PHE A 57 77.36 -11.52 -15.59
C PHE A 57 76.85 -10.78 -14.34
N GLU A 58 77.65 -10.73 -13.27
CA GLU A 58 77.31 -10.00 -12.04
C GLU A 58 77.40 -8.47 -12.15
N GLU A 59 77.91 -7.92 -13.25
CA GLU A 59 78.03 -6.46 -13.46
C GLU A 59 76.87 -5.83 -14.27
N VAL A 60 75.86 -6.61 -14.68
CA VAL A 60 74.63 -6.09 -15.33
C VAL A 60 73.37 -6.31 -14.47
N ALA A 61 73.48 -7.03 -13.35
CA ALA A 61 72.38 -7.30 -12.42
C ALA A 61 72.35 -6.38 -11.18
N ALA A 62 73.11 -5.27 -11.21
CA ALA A 62 73.14 -4.27 -10.15
C ALA A 62 72.45 -2.95 -10.56
N ASP A 63 71.35 -3.03 -11.32
CA ASP A 63 70.41 -1.90 -11.43
C ASP A 63 69.28 -2.09 -10.39
N PRO A 64 69.15 -1.22 -9.36
CA PRO A 64 68.14 -1.36 -8.30
C PRO A 64 66.68 -1.15 -8.76
N GLY A 65 66.42 -1.05 -10.07
CA GLY A 65 65.16 -0.55 -10.62
C GLY A 65 64.04 -1.56 -10.88
N TYR A 66 64.29 -2.88 -10.82
CA TYR A 66 63.35 -3.89 -11.34
C TYR A 66 62.44 -4.56 -10.29
N GLY A 67 62.17 -3.90 -9.16
CA GLY A 67 61.19 -4.35 -8.17
C GLY A 67 59.80 -3.68 -8.22
N HIS A 68 59.58 -2.71 -9.13
CA HIS A 68 58.44 -1.76 -9.04
C HIS A 68 57.39 -1.84 -10.16
N THR A 69 57.43 -2.84 -11.03
CA THR A 69 56.64 -2.77 -12.29
C THR A 69 55.16 -3.14 -12.15
N THR A 70 54.78 -3.97 -11.17
CA THR A 70 53.39 -4.41 -11.00
C THR A 70 52.54 -3.29 -10.37
N ASP A 71 52.98 -2.78 -9.23
CA ASP A 71 52.33 -1.72 -8.48
C ASP A 71 52.23 -0.41 -9.29
N GLY A 72 53.26 -0.06 -10.08
CA GLY A 72 53.24 1.13 -10.92
C GLY A 72 52.20 1.09 -12.05
N PHE A 73 51.89 -0.09 -12.60
CA PHE A 73 50.85 -0.24 -13.62
C PHE A 73 49.44 -0.03 -13.03
N PHE A 74 49.17 -0.60 -11.86
CA PHE A 74 47.88 -0.46 -11.20
C PHE A 74 47.64 0.95 -10.68
N ASP A 75 48.68 1.61 -10.14
CA ASP A 75 48.59 3.02 -9.76
C ASP A 75 48.32 3.91 -10.97
N PHE A 76 48.92 3.61 -12.12
CA PHE A 76 48.71 4.37 -13.37
C PHE A 76 47.30 4.17 -13.97
N ILE A 77 46.74 2.96 -13.92
CA ILE A 77 45.44 2.65 -14.55
C ILE A 77 44.24 2.92 -13.65
N HIS A 78 44.44 3.01 -12.33
CA HIS A 78 43.37 3.18 -11.33
C HIS A 78 42.46 4.37 -11.63
N GLU A 79 43.05 5.55 -11.88
CA GLU A 79 42.30 6.79 -12.10
C GLU A 79 41.60 6.80 -13.49
N PRO A 80 42.28 6.51 -14.62
CA PRO A 80 41.62 6.41 -15.93
C PRO A 80 40.47 5.40 -15.96
N LEU A 81 40.59 4.27 -15.26
CA LEU A 81 39.55 3.26 -15.19
C LEU A 81 38.36 3.70 -14.33
N SER A 82 38.63 4.40 -13.23
CA SER A 82 37.58 4.99 -12.38
C SER A 82 36.79 6.06 -13.15
N GLN A 83 37.46 6.86 -13.99
CA GLN A 83 36.81 7.82 -14.89
C GLN A 83 35.98 7.13 -15.97
N LEU A 84 36.49 6.05 -16.58
CA LEU A 84 35.73 5.25 -17.54
C LEU A 84 34.46 4.67 -16.91
N LEU A 85 34.56 4.14 -15.69
CA LEU A 85 33.42 3.64 -14.91
C LEU A 85 32.37 4.75 -14.70
N LEU A 86 32.79 5.92 -14.24
CA LEU A 86 31.92 7.09 -14.05
C LEU A 86 31.21 7.48 -15.35
N ASN A 87 31.91 7.47 -16.48
CA ASN A 87 31.34 7.81 -17.78
C ASN A 87 30.34 6.76 -18.26
N CYS A 88 30.68 5.47 -18.18
CA CYS A 88 29.82 4.37 -18.61
C CYS A 88 28.52 4.33 -17.80
N PHE A 89 28.64 4.42 -16.48
CA PHE A 89 27.50 4.34 -15.56
C PHE A 89 26.76 5.66 -15.39
N GLY A 90 27.37 6.80 -15.72
CA GLY A 90 26.75 8.13 -15.73
C GLY A 90 26.08 8.54 -17.05
N SER A 91 26.29 7.77 -18.12
CA SER A 91 25.74 8.03 -19.46
C SER A 91 24.20 8.04 -19.48
N GLU A 92 23.62 8.93 -20.29
CA GLU A 92 22.17 8.98 -20.53
C GLU A 92 21.68 7.83 -21.41
N VAL A 93 22.53 7.34 -22.31
CA VAL A 93 22.26 6.16 -23.13
C VAL A 93 22.96 4.97 -22.50
N THR A 94 22.22 3.89 -22.25
CA THR A 94 22.76 2.67 -21.66
C THR A 94 23.77 2.02 -22.61
N PRO A 95 25.05 1.87 -22.20
CA PRO A 95 26.05 1.17 -23.00
C PRO A 95 25.76 -0.34 -23.08
N GLU A 96 26.44 -1.04 -23.99
CA GLU A 96 26.30 -2.48 -24.13
C GLU A 96 26.69 -3.23 -22.84
N ASP A 97 25.88 -4.23 -22.48
CA ASP A 97 26.09 -5.03 -21.28
C ASP A 97 27.47 -5.68 -21.22
N ALA A 98 27.99 -6.13 -22.36
CA ALA A 98 29.31 -6.73 -22.45
C ALA A 98 30.43 -5.75 -22.05
N LEU A 99 30.29 -4.47 -22.42
CA LEU A 99 31.22 -3.42 -22.00
C LEU A 99 31.08 -3.13 -20.51
N LEU A 100 29.84 -2.96 -20.02
CA LEU A 100 29.58 -2.68 -18.60
C LEU A 100 30.14 -3.78 -17.69
N THR A 101 29.92 -5.05 -18.05
CA THR A 101 30.51 -6.20 -17.35
C THR A 101 32.05 -6.12 -17.34
N LYS A 102 32.69 -5.92 -18.50
CA LYS A 102 34.15 -5.83 -18.59
C LYS A 102 34.74 -4.66 -17.80
N VAL A 103 34.05 -3.52 -17.75
CA VAL A 103 34.48 -2.35 -16.96
C VAL A 103 34.42 -2.69 -15.47
N VAL A 104 33.33 -3.29 -14.99
CA VAL A 104 33.21 -3.72 -13.58
C VAL A 104 34.27 -4.75 -13.24
N ASP A 105 34.46 -5.79 -14.06
CA ASP A 105 35.46 -6.83 -13.82
C ASP A 105 36.88 -6.23 -13.75
N SER A 106 37.23 -5.36 -14.69
CA SER A 106 38.54 -4.71 -14.73
C SER A 106 38.74 -3.81 -13.51
N TRP A 107 37.71 -3.05 -13.12
CA TRP A 107 37.78 -2.15 -11.98
C TRP A 107 37.94 -2.89 -10.67
N THR A 108 37.17 -3.97 -10.47
CA THR A 108 37.27 -4.82 -9.28
C THR A 108 38.62 -5.53 -9.20
N LEU A 109 39.17 -5.97 -10.33
CA LEU A 109 40.49 -6.58 -10.39
C LEU A 109 41.61 -5.60 -10.00
N VAL A 110 41.55 -4.37 -10.50
CA VAL A 110 42.47 -3.29 -10.10
C VAL A 110 42.28 -2.96 -8.62
N ALA A 111 41.03 -2.87 -8.14
CA ALA A 111 40.70 -2.62 -6.74
C ALA A 111 41.29 -3.69 -5.82
N ARG A 112 41.13 -4.98 -6.17
CA ARG A 112 41.72 -6.12 -5.46
C ARG A 112 43.23 -5.95 -5.32
N GLN A 113 43.94 -5.59 -6.39
CA GLN A 113 45.38 -5.39 -6.31
C GLN A 113 45.76 -4.21 -5.40
N MET A 114 45.01 -3.11 -5.45
CA MET A 114 45.22 -1.96 -4.56
C MET A 114 44.97 -2.31 -3.08
N VAL A 115 44.02 -3.22 -2.81
CA VAL A 115 43.75 -3.77 -1.48
C VAL A 115 44.87 -4.70 -1.03
N HIS A 116 45.32 -5.61 -1.92
CA HIS A 116 46.40 -6.54 -1.63
C HIS A 116 47.73 -5.83 -1.34
N SER A 117 48.07 -4.79 -2.11
CA SER A 117 49.24 -3.94 -1.87
C SER A 117 49.04 -2.96 -0.69
N ARG A 118 47.94 -3.06 0.08
CA ARG A 118 47.58 -2.24 1.25
C ARG A 118 47.55 -0.72 1.00
N LYS A 119 47.43 -0.30 -0.26
CA LYS A 119 47.32 1.13 -0.63
C LYS A 119 45.92 1.67 -0.36
N LYS A 120 44.91 0.81 -0.45
CA LYS A 120 43.48 1.11 -0.19
C LYS A 120 42.85 -0.08 0.56
N GLY A 121 41.68 0.11 1.18
CA GLY A 121 40.89 -0.99 1.75
C GLY A 121 39.57 -1.16 1.00
N TRP A 122 38.85 -2.27 1.19
CA TRP A 122 37.55 -2.49 0.55
C TRP A 122 36.50 -1.42 0.90
N ASN A 123 36.57 -0.84 2.11
CA ASN A 123 35.80 0.35 2.49
C ASN A 123 35.91 1.50 1.49
N HIS A 124 37.05 1.67 0.82
CA HIS A 124 37.23 2.71 -0.20
C HIS A 124 36.28 2.54 -1.40
N TYR A 125 35.82 1.32 -1.67
CA TYR A 125 34.98 0.98 -2.81
C TYR A 125 33.54 0.62 -2.41
N LEU A 126 33.34 0.16 -1.17
CA LEU A 126 32.05 -0.28 -0.63
C LEU A 126 31.35 0.77 0.23
N ASP A 127 32.08 1.64 0.94
CA ASP A 127 31.47 2.59 1.87
C ASP A 127 30.74 3.70 1.10
N SER A 128 29.52 4.04 1.54
CA SER A 128 28.72 5.11 0.94
C SER A 128 29.39 6.48 1.00
N TYR A 129 30.36 6.70 1.90
CA TYR A 129 31.02 8.01 2.07
C TYR A 129 32.34 8.16 1.30
N SER A 130 32.86 7.09 0.67
CA SER A 130 34.12 7.16 -0.06
C SER A 130 33.92 7.74 -1.48
N PRO A 131 34.76 8.68 -1.95
CA PRO A 131 34.60 9.32 -3.26
C PRO A 131 34.73 8.37 -4.46
N ASN A 132 35.35 7.20 -4.29
CA ASN A 132 35.49 6.18 -5.34
C ASN A 132 34.63 4.94 -5.05
N SER A 133 33.56 5.11 -4.27
CA SER A 133 32.62 4.04 -3.99
C SER A 133 31.63 3.83 -5.12
N TRP A 134 31.14 2.60 -5.26
CA TRP A 134 30.01 2.30 -6.15
C TRP A 134 28.79 3.20 -5.85
N HIS A 135 28.58 3.55 -4.58
CA HIS A 135 27.46 4.39 -4.15
C HIS A 135 27.59 5.86 -4.55
N GLN A 136 28.78 6.33 -4.97
CA GLN A 136 28.99 7.68 -5.49
C GLN A 136 28.75 7.79 -7.00
N LEU A 137 28.55 6.66 -7.69
CA LEU A 137 28.15 6.68 -9.09
C LEU A 137 26.78 7.36 -9.25
N ARG A 138 26.58 8.03 -10.39
CA ARG A 138 25.28 8.61 -10.72
C ARG A 138 24.20 7.52 -10.66
N ASP A 139 23.08 7.86 -10.02
CA ASP A 139 21.92 6.98 -9.90
C ASP A 139 21.22 6.83 -11.25
N THR A 140 21.65 5.83 -12.02
CA THR A 140 21.12 5.49 -13.35
C THR A 140 20.57 4.05 -13.35
N GLU A 141 19.84 3.71 -14.41
CA GLU A 141 19.29 2.37 -14.58
C GLU A 141 20.40 1.30 -14.61
N GLN A 142 21.49 1.57 -15.34
CA GLN A 142 22.64 0.68 -15.41
C GLN A 142 23.36 0.54 -14.07
N THR A 143 23.58 1.62 -13.31
CA THR A 143 24.23 1.55 -11.99
C THR A 143 23.46 0.63 -11.04
N ARG A 144 22.13 0.72 -11.05
CA ARG A 144 21.28 -0.13 -10.20
C ARG A 144 21.23 -1.57 -10.67
N LYS A 145 21.09 -1.82 -11.98
CA LYS A 145 21.08 -3.19 -12.54
C LYS A 145 22.39 -3.94 -12.27
N PHE A 146 23.52 -3.23 -12.27
CA PHE A 146 24.84 -3.82 -12.06
C PHE A 146 25.33 -3.77 -10.61
N ALA A 147 24.61 -3.14 -9.68
CA ALA A 147 25.02 -3.11 -8.27
C ALA A 147 25.22 -4.52 -7.68
N ALA A 148 24.29 -5.44 -7.95
CA ALA A 148 24.41 -6.84 -7.52
C ALA A 148 25.57 -7.57 -8.22
N TYR A 149 25.93 -7.16 -9.45
CA TYR A 149 27.07 -7.71 -10.17
C TYR A 149 28.38 -7.21 -9.59
N PHE A 150 28.47 -5.92 -9.23
CA PHE A 150 29.66 -5.38 -8.58
C PHE A 150 29.96 -6.09 -7.25
N VAL A 151 28.95 -6.27 -6.39
CA VAL A 151 29.11 -7.00 -5.13
C VAL A 151 29.58 -8.44 -5.39
N LEU A 152 28.96 -9.12 -6.36
CA LEU A 152 29.40 -10.44 -6.81
C LEU A 152 30.86 -10.44 -7.25
N SER A 153 31.28 -9.50 -8.09
CA SER A 153 32.66 -9.41 -8.57
C SER A 153 33.66 -9.18 -7.43
N VAL A 154 33.30 -8.40 -6.40
CA VAL A 154 34.16 -8.16 -5.22
C VAL A 154 34.36 -9.46 -4.45
N VAL A 155 33.27 -10.19 -4.23
CA VAL A 155 33.28 -11.50 -3.57
C VAL A 155 34.15 -12.50 -4.34
N ASP A 156 33.95 -12.62 -5.66
CA ASP A 156 34.73 -13.53 -6.51
C ASP A 156 36.21 -13.14 -6.55
N ALA A 157 36.51 -11.84 -6.44
CA ALA A 157 37.88 -11.33 -6.43
C ALA A 157 38.59 -11.57 -5.10
N ASP A 158 37.88 -11.45 -3.97
CA ASP A 158 38.44 -11.63 -2.63
C ASP A 158 37.38 -12.17 -1.66
N HIS A 159 37.41 -13.47 -1.39
CA HIS A 159 36.45 -14.12 -0.49
C HIS A 159 36.57 -13.62 0.95
N GLN A 160 37.76 -13.18 1.40
CA GLN A 160 37.96 -12.66 2.75
C GLN A 160 37.26 -11.32 2.97
N SER A 161 36.92 -10.61 1.89
CA SER A 161 36.14 -9.37 1.98
C SER A 161 34.78 -9.60 2.64
N TYR A 162 34.18 -10.79 2.49
CA TYR A 162 32.91 -11.14 3.10
C TYR A 162 33.00 -11.29 4.62
N GLU A 163 34.12 -11.75 5.17
CA GLU A 163 34.27 -11.88 6.64
C GLU A 163 34.22 -10.52 7.34
N ILE A 164 34.67 -9.47 6.66
CA ILE A 164 34.73 -8.10 7.21
C ILE A 164 33.47 -7.31 6.84
N HIS A 165 32.95 -7.48 5.62
CA HIS A 165 31.88 -6.68 5.03
C HIS A 165 30.57 -7.46 4.79
N GLY A 166 30.43 -8.66 5.36
CA GLY A 166 29.26 -9.53 5.20
C GLY A 166 27.92 -8.83 5.43
N PRO A 167 27.75 -8.04 6.51
CA PRO A 167 26.55 -7.24 6.74
C PRO A 167 26.17 -6.31 5.56
N ASP A 168 27.16 -5.65 4.96
CA ASP A 168 26.94 -4.74 3.84
C ASP A 168 26.54 -5.49 2.56
N PHE A 169 27.08 -6.70 2.35
CA PHE A 169 26.74 -7.54 1.20
C PHE A 169 25.32 -8.10 1.33
N VAL A 170 24.94 -8.57 2.52
CA VAL A 170 23.59 -9.05 2.82
C VAL A 170 22.58 -7.90 2.67
N LEU A 171 22.91 -6.71 3.16
CA LEU A 171 22.09 -5.51 2.99
C LEU A 171 21.92 -5.13 1.51
N SER A 172 23.01 -5.06 0.76
CA SER A 172 22.98 -4.75 -0.68
C SER A 172 22.14 -5.77 -1.45
N TRP A 173 22.28 -7.05 -1.13
CA TRP A 173 21.44 -8.13 -1.64
C TRP A 173 19.96 -7.91 -1.28
N LEU A 174 19.62 -7.67 -0.01
CA LEU A 174 18.24 -7.45 0.43
C LEU A 174 17.58 -6.23 -0.26
N ILE A 175 18.32 -5.12 -0.41
CA ILE A 175 17.85 -3.94 -1.14
C ILE A 175 17.61 -4.30 -2.61
N SER A 176 18.51 -5.06 -3.23
CA SER A 176 18.35 -5.48 -4.62
C SER A 176 17.13 -6.39 -4.82
N LEU A 177 16.70 -7.12 -3.78
CA LEU A 177 15.52 -7.97 -3.81
C LEU A 177 14.20 -7.21 -3.76
N VAL A 178 14.17 -5.91 -3.51
CA VAL A 178 12.93 -5.09 -3.53
C VAL A 178 12.80 -4.16 -4.74
N GLU A 179 13.71 -4.31 -5.70
CA GLU A 179 13.69 -3.58 -6.98
C GLU A 179 12.45 -3.81 -7.86
N ARG A 180 12.25 -2.97 -8.88
CA ARG A 180 11.22 -3.23 -9.90
C ARG A 180 11.59 -4.48 -10.72
N GLU A 181 10.61 -5.22 -11.22
CA GLU A 181 10.89 -6.45 -11.97
C GLU A 181 11.78 -6.21 -13.21
N SER A 182 11.58 -5.10 -13.91
CA SER A 182 12.41 -4.66 -15.05
C SER A 182 13.88 -4.34 -14.69
N MET A 183 14.17 -4.14 -13.40
CA MET A 183 15.51 -3.84 -12.88
C MET A 183 16.27 -5.11 -12.46
N LEU A 184 15.62 -6.27 -12.43
CA LEU A 184 16.26 -7.52 -12.06
C LEU A 184 17.18 -8.00 -13.18
N LYS A 185 18.45 -8.22 -12.83
CA LYS A 185 19.48 -8.68 -13.75
C LYS A 185 20.41 -9.71 -13.12
N PHE A 186 21.19 -9.34 -12.10
CA PHE A 186 22.24 -10.21 -11.53
C PHE A 186 21.96 -10.72 -10.11
N GLN A 187 20.78 -10.41 -9.55
CA GLN A 187 20.39 -10.81 -8.19
C GLN A 187 20.40 -12.34 -8.00
N HIS A 188 20.12 -13.11 -9.05
CA HIS A 188 20.12 -14.59 -9.01
C HIS A 188 21.53 -15.16 -8.77
N ARG A 189 22.53 -14.55 -9.41
CA ARG A 189 23.95 -14.93 -9.22
C ARG A 189 24.43 -14.55 -7.83
N LEU A 190 24.15 -13.33 -7.39
CA LEU A 190 24.50 -12.89 -6.04
C LEU A 190 23.86 -13.78 -4.98
N THR A 191 22.58 -14.15 -5.14
CA THR A 191 21.89 -15.09 -4.23
C THR A 191 22.57 -16.45 -4.19
N SER A 192 22.96 -16.98 -5.36
CA SER A 192 23.67 -18.26 -5.47
C SER A 192 25.01 -18.22 -4.73
N VAL A 193 25.79 -17.16 -4.92
CA VAL A 193 27.10 -17.02 -4.28
C VAL A 193 26.98 -16.88 -2.76
N LEU A 194 26.07 -16.03 -2.26
CA LEU A 194 25.87 -15.88 -0.81
C LEU A 194 25.47 -17.21 -0.14
N LEU A 195 24.57 -17.98 -0.77
CA LEU A 195 24.15 -19.30 -0.27
C LEU A 195 25.28 -20.32 -0.21
N ASN A 196 26.20 -20.29 -1.19
CA ASN A 196 27.34 -21.20 -1.23
C ASN A 196 28.47 -20.77 -0.29
N MET A 197 28.60 -19.48 0.01
CA MET A 197 29.69 -18.95 0.85
C MET A 197 29.42 -19.04 2.34
N ASP A 198 28.21 -18.70 2.77
CA ASP A 198 27.88 -18.62 4.20
C ASP A 198 26.59 -19.40 4.52
N PRO A 199 26.64 -20.74 4.46
CA PRO A 199 25.49 -21.57 4.84
C PRO A 199 25.09 -21.43 6.32
N ALA A 200 26.02 -20.92 7.16
CA ALA A 200 25.79 -20.75 8.59
C ALA A 200 24.94 -19.52 8.91
N ASN A 201 24.93 -18.53 8.00
CA ASN A 201 24.17 -17.29 8.16
C ASN A 201 22.69 -17.57 8.50
N PRO A 202 22.18 -17.07 9.63
CA PRO A 202 20.79 -17.28 10.02
C PRO A 202 19.79 -16.82 8.96
N LEU A 203 20.08 -15.72 8.25
CA LEU A 203 19.18 -15.14 7.26
C LEU A 203 19.08 -15.96 5.97
N LEU A 204 20.07 -16.80 5.68
CA LEU A 204 20.16 -17.61 4.46
C LEU A 204 19.63 -19.04 4.65
N ARG A 205 19.02 -19.35 5.80
CA ARG A 205 18.43 -20.67 6.07
C ARG A 205 17.08 -20.84 5.40
N ASN A 206 16.71 -22.07 5.04
CA ASN A 206 15.35 -22.41 4.57
C ASN A 206 14.82 -21.49 3.44
N LEU A 207 15.72 -20.99 2.58
CA LEU A 207 15.31 -20.21 1.42
C LEU A 207 14.62 -21.13 0.40
N PRO A 208 13.76 -20.62 -0.49
CA PRO A 208 12.99 -21.43 -1.43
C PRO A 208 13.85 -21.92 -2.62
N PHE A 209 15.06 -22.40 -2.37
CA PHE A 209 15.98 -22.94 -3.35
C PHE A 209 16.53 -24.28 -2.88
N THR A 210 16.89 -25.14 -3.82
CA THR A 210 17.46 -26.45 -3.56
C THR A 210 18.86 -26.50 -4.15
N ALA A 211 19.82 -26.99 -3.38
CA ALA A 211 21.14 -27.28 -3.93
C ALA A 211 21.05 -28.39 -4.97
N ASP A 212 21.95 -28.35 -5.96
CA ASP A 212 22.10 -29.45 -6.89
C ASP A 212 22.56 -30.70 -6.11
N PRO A 213 21.87 -31.85 -6.24
CA PRO A 213 22.20 -33.07 -5.50
C PRO A 213 23.58 -33.66 -5.86
N VAL A 214 24.19 -33.24 -6.98
CA VAL A 214 25.49 -33.72 -7.44
C VAL A 214 26.62 -32.81 -6.98
N THR A 215 26.45 -31.49 -7.11
CA THR A 215 27.52 -30.52 -6.78
C THR A 215 27.40 -29.95 -5.37
N GLU A 216 26.30 -30.24 -4.67
CA GLU A 216 25.94 -29.68 -3.36
C GLU A 216 25.92 -28.15 -3.34
N SER A 217 25.81 -27.52 -4.51
CA SER A 217 25.88 -26.07 -4.69
C SER A 217 24.56 -25.50 -5.21
N TYR A 218 24.26 -24.27 -4.83
CA TYR A 218 23.12 -23.53 -5.36
C TYR A 218 23.46 -22.90 -6.71
N GLY A 219 22.72 -23.26 -7.74
CA GLY A 219 22.73 -22.63 -9.06
C GLY A 219 21.35 -22.06 -9.39
N ILE A 220 21.14 -20.77 -9.13
CA ILE A 220 19.84 -20.12 -9.32
C ILE A 220 19.88 -19.29 -10.61
N ASP A 221 18.95 -19.54 -11.52
CA ASP A 221 18.76 -18.69 -12.71
C ASP A 221 17.81 -17.50 -12.44
N LEU A 222 17.79 -16.53 -13.36
CA LEU A 222 16.99 -15.32 -13.22
C LEU A 222 15.47 -15.59 -13.19
N HIS A 223 14.99 -16.59 -13.93
CA HIS A 223 13.58 -16.93 -13.99
C HIS A 223 13.13 -17.53 -12.66
N THR A 224 13.88 -18.51 -12.14
CA THR A 224 13.65 -19.13 -10.84
C THR A 224 13.65 -18.09 -9.71
N LEU A 225 14.58 -17.12 -9.74
CA LEU A 225 14.57 -16.02 -8.78
C LEU A 225 13.28 -15.19 -8.88
N ARG A 226 12.82 -14.83 -10.09
CA ARG A 226 11.61 -14.01 -10.28
C ARG A 226 10.37 -14.69 -9.71
N GLU A 227 10.18 -15.97 -10.01
CA GLU A 227 9.03 -16.74 -9.53
C GLU A 227 9.01 -16.88 -8.01
N ARG A 228 10.19 -17.14 -7.42
CA ARG A 228 10.30 -17.42 -5.97
C ARG A 228 10.61 -16.19 -5.13
N ARG A 229 10.71 -15.00 -5.75
CA ARG A 229 11.16 -13.76 -5.12
C ARG A 229 10.38 -13.38 -3.87
N LEU A 230 9.05 -13.42 -3.92
CA LEU A 230 8.21 -13.10 -2.76
C LEU A 230 8.40 -14.11 -1.63
N GLY A 231 8.49 -15.40 -1.96
CA GLY A 231 8.78 -16.46 -0.98
C GLY A 231 10.17 -16.29 -0.36
N LEU A 232 11.17 -15.88 -1.15
CA LEU A 232 12.52 -15.59 -0.68
C LEU A 232 12.51 -14.47 0.37
N ILE A 233 11.84 -13.35 0.06
CA ILE A 233 11.73 -12.23 1.00
C ILE A 233 10.98 -12.65 2.27
N ALA A 234 9.90 -13.41 2.14
CA ALA A 234 9.15 -13.93 3.28
C ALA A 234 10.02 -14.81 4.19
N SER A 235 10.79 -15.74 3.61
CA SER A 235 11.73 -16.60 4.35
C SER A 235 12.77 -15.77 5.10
N VAL A 236 13.41 -14.79 4.44
CA VAL A 236 14.42 -13.93 5.09
C VAL A 236 13.83 -13.17 6.27
N LEU A 237 12.63 -12.60 6.13
CA LEU A 237 11.96 -11.90 7.23
C LEU A 237 11.54 -12.84 8.37
N SER A 238 11.12 -14.08 8.06
CA SER A 238 10.88 -15.11 9.08
C SER A 238 12.16 -15.52 9.80
N ASN A 239 13.27 -15.67 9.07
CA ASN A 239 14.57 -15.99 9.64
C ASN A 239 15.08 -14.86 10.55
N MET A 240 14.85 -13.59 10.21
CA MET A 240 15.16 -12.46 11.10
C MET A 240 14.42 -12.59 12.43
N ARG A 241 13.13 -12.95 12.40
CA ARG A 241 12.35 -13.21 13.63
C ARG A 241 12.93 -14.37 14.43
N GLU A 242 13.10 -15.53 13.80
CA GLU A 242 13.57 -16.75 14.46
C GLU A 242 14.95 -16.54 15.09
N SER A 243 15.89 -15.96 14.33
CA SER A 243 17.22 -15.62 14.84
C SER A 243 17.18 -14.60 15.99
N PHE A 244 16.22 -13.67 15.97
CA PHE A 244 16.07 -12.68 17.04
C PHE A 244 15.46 -13.30 18.30
N ASP A 245 14.46 -14.17 18.15
CA ASP A 245 13.83 -14.91 19.24
C ASP A 245 14.82 -15.89 19.88
N ASP A 246 15.61 -16.62 19.09
CA ASP A 246 16.68 -17.50 19.58
C ASP A 246 17.71 -16.72 20.41
N ALA A 247 18.18 -15.58 19.89
CA ALA A 247 19.11 -14.72 20.63
C ALA A 247 18.52 -14.18 21.95
N LEU A 248 17.22 -13.92 21.99
CA LEU A 248 16.52 -13.48 23.20
C LEU A 248 16.55 -14.55 24.30
N HIS A 249 16.48 -15.83 23.93
CA HIS A 249 16.49 -16.96 24.86
C HIS A 249 17.91 -17.39 25.23
N ASP A 250 18.82 -17.47 24.25
CA ASP A 250 20.11 -18.14 24.41
C ASP A 250 21.27 -17.18 24.68
N ASN A 251 21.21 -15.94 24.19
CA ASN A 251 22.31 -14.98 24.34
C ASN A 251 21.85 -13.51 24.44
N PRO A 252 21.27 -13.10 25.59
CA PRO A 252 20.64 -11.78 25.76
C PRO A 252 21.58 -10.58 25.53
N SER A 253 22.89 -10.76 25.66
CA SER A 253 23.88 -9.70 25.43
C SER A 253 24.01 -9.32 23.96
N SER A 254 23.73 -10.24 23.03
CA SER A 254 23.80 -10.01 21.57
C SER A 254 22.54 -9.39 20.97
N VAL A 255 21.42 -9.42 21.71
CA VAL A 255 20.09 -8.99 21.22
C VAL A 255 20.06 -7.52 20.82
N LEU A 256 20.75 -6.65 21.56
CA LEU A 256 20.79 -5.22 21.25
C LEU A 256 21.52 -4.93 19.92
N GLU A 257 22.60 -5.66 19.67
CA GLU A 257 23.39 -5.55 18.44
C GLU A 257 22.59 -6.08 17.25
N LEU A 258 21.99 -7.26 17.40
CA LEU A 258 21.13 -7.87 16.38
C LEU A 258 19.91 -6.99 16.08
N ARG A 259 19.29 -6.41 17.11
CA ARG A 259 18.18 -5.45 16.94
C ARG A 259 18.63 -4.26 16.10
N ARG A 260 19.80 -3.69 16.39
CA ARG A 260 20.33 -2.52 15.67
C ARG A 260 20.60 -2.88 14.20
N GLU A 261 21.19 -4.03 13.96
CA GLU A 261 21.50 -4.54 12.62
C GLU A 261 20.22 -4.78 11.80
N TYR A 262 19.29 -5.61 12.30
CA TYR A 262 18.04 -5.89 11.60
C TYR A 262 17.19 -4.64 11.42
N THR A 263 17.16 -3.73 12.40
CA THR A 263 16.50 -2.43 12.23
C THR A 263 17.11 -1.62 11.09
N SER A 264 18.44 -1.65 10.95
CA SER A 264 19.12 -0.99 9.82
C SER A 264 18.69 -1.59 8.48
N TYR A 265 18.70 -2.93 8.37
CA TYR A 265 18.29 -3.63 7.15
C TYR A 265 16.84 -3.32 6.75
N LEU A 266 15.91 -3.45 7.70
CA LEU A 266 14.48 -3.22 7.47
C LEU A 266 14.20 -1.77 7.06
N LYS A 267 14.85 -0.79 7.69
CA LYS A 267 14.70 0.62 7.33
C LYS A 267 15.22 0.91 5.92
N GLN A 268 16.37 0.36 5.55
CA GLN A 268 16.95 0.58 4.23
C GLN A 268 16.16 -0.14 3.13
N MET A 269 15.68 -1.36 3.39
CA MET A 269 14.76 -2.08 2.52
C MET A 269 13.46 -1.28 2.29
N MET A 270 12.85 -0.76 3.37
CA MET A 270 11.66 0.10 3.28
C MET A 270 11.93 1.42 2.54
N ALA A 271 13.10 2.03 2.74
CA ALA A 271 13.51 3.22 2.01
C ALA A 271 13.68 2.96 0.51
N ALA A 272 14.28 1.83 0.14
CA ALA A 272 14.40 1.39 -1.26
C ALA A 272 13.03 1.13 -1.88
N MET A 273 12.13 0.44 -1.17
CA MET A 273 10.76 0.22 -1.63
C MET A 273 10.03 1.54 -1.93
N LYS A 274 10.15 2.51 -1.01
CA LYS A 274 9.56 3.83 -1.13
C LYS A 274 10.13 4.62 -2.30
N LYS A 275 11.47 4.63 -2.47
CA LYS A 275 12.15 5.29 -3.59
C LYS A 275 11.65 4.76 -4.93
N ASN A 276 11.63 3.44 -5.10
CA ASN A 276 11.15 2.78 -6.32
C ASN A 276 9.70 3.14 -6.65
N TYR A 277 8.83 3.23 -5.65
CA TYR A 277 7.46 3.66 -5.84
C TYR A 277 7.36 5.15 -6.24
N GLN A 278 8.13 6.03 -5.61
CA GLN A 278 8.15 7.46 -5.93
C GLN A 278 8.63 7.72 -7.35
N GLU A 279 9.62 6.98 -7.84
CA GLU A 279 10.10 7.06 -9.24
C GLU A 279 9.00 6.70 -10.25
N LEU A 280 8.15 5.71 -9.92
CA LEU A 280 7.03 5.33 -10.77
C LEU A 280 5.93 6.40 -10.84
N GLN A 281 5.86 7.33 -9.87
CA GLN A 281 4.88 8.43 -9.92
C GLN A 281 5.18 9.45 -11.02
N GLY A 282 6.44 9.58 -11.43
CA GLY A 282 6.85 10.52 -12.48
C GLY A 282 6.52 10.05 -13.90
N SER A 283 6.15 8.78 -14.09
CA SER A 283 5.91 8.16 -15.40
C SER A 283 4.41 8.12 -15.72
N ARG A 284 3.98 8.66 -16.87
CA ARG A 284 2.56 8.68 -17.31
C ARG A 284 2.34 7.77 -18.51
N GLY A 285 1.25 7.00 -18.51
CA GLY A 285 0.80 6.16 -19.62
C GLY A 285 0.34 4.75 -19.17
N LEU A 286 -0.45 4.06 -20.00
CA LEU A 286 -1.07 2.76 -19.68
C LEU A 286 -0.07 1.68 -19.19
N VAL A 287 1.10 1.61 -19.82
CA VAL A 287 2.17 0.67 -19.44
C VAL A 287 2.79 1.05 -18.08
N ALA A 288 2.93 2.36 -17.82
CA ALA A 288 3.41 2.88 -16.54
C ALA A 288 2.41 2.61 -15.42
N ASP A 289 1.11 2.75 -15.68
CA ASP A 289 0.04 2.47 -14.73
C ASP A 289 -0.03 0.98 -14.36
N THR A 290 0.13 0.10 -15.36
CA THR A 290 0.20 -1.36 -15.14
C THR A 290 1.43 -1.74 -14.30
N THR A 291 2.60 -1.19 -14.65
CA THR A 291 3.86 -1.42 -13.92
C THR A 291 3.78 -0.90 -12.48
N LYS A 292 3.15 0.26 -12.29
CA LYS A 292 2.89 0.84 -10.97
C LYS A 292 1.96 -0.04 -10.16
N GLY A 293 0.88 -0.55 -10.75
CA GLY A 293 -0.04 -1.49 -10.11
C GLY A 293 0.66 -2.75 -9.62
N ALA A 294 1.43 -3.40 -10.51
CA ALA A 294 2.19 -4.61 -10.17
C ALA A 294 3.18 -4.38 -9.02
N TYR A 295 3.91 -3.26 -9.05
CA TYR A 295 4.86 -2.93 -8.00
C TYR A 295 4.16 -2.59 -6.66
N VAL A 296 3.01 -1.92 -6.70
CA VAL A 296 2.19 -1.67 -5.51
C VAL A 296 1.74 -2.98 -4.87
N SER A 297 1.19 -3.92 -5.64
CA SER A 297 0.78 -5.23 -5.12
C SER A 297 1.95 -6.03 -4.54
N PHE A 298 3.12 -5.97 -5.18
CA PHE A 298 4.35 -6.58 -4.67
C PHE A 298 4.77 -6.01 -3.31
N VAL A 299 4.82 -4.68 -3.18
CA VAL A 299 5.18 -4.00 -1.92
C VAL A 299 4.15 -4.25 -0.83
N GLN A 300 2.85 -4.26 -1.16
CA GLN A 300 1.79 -4.61 -0.22
C GLN A 300 2.02 -5.99 0.42
N ARG A 301 2.39 -6.99 -0.39
CA ARG A 301 2.69 -8.33 0.13
C ARG A 301 3.92 -8.34 1.04
N ILE A 302 4.94 -7.55 0.73
CA ILE A 302 6.11 -7.39 1.60
C ILE A 302 5.73 -6.72 2.92
N VAL A 303 4.88 -5.69 2.89
CA VAL A 303 4.40 -5.01 4.10
C VAL A 303 3.67 -5.97 5.02
N GLU A 304 2.83 -6.87 4.48
CA GLU A 304 2.21 -7.94 5.27
C GLU A 304 3.26 -8.83 5.96
N PHE A 305 4.31 -9.25 5.25
CA PHE A 305 5.40 -10.03 5.86
C PHE A 305 6.16 -9.24 6.93
N LEU A 306 6.40 -7.94 6.71
CA LEU A 306 7.06 -7.07 7.68
C LEU A 306 6.24 -6.96 8.97
N GLU A 307 4.92 -6.75 8.85
CA GLU A 307 4.00 -6.71 10.00
C GLU A 307 3.97 -8.05 10.74
N GLN A 308 3.89 -9.16 9.98
CA GLN A 308 3.79 -10.52 10.51
C GLN A 308 5.07 -10.98 11.23
N HIS A 309 6.24 -10.72 10.65
CA HIS A 309 7.50 -11.31 11.12
C HIS A 309 8.36 -10.33 11.92
N THR A 310 8.35 -9.04 11.61
CA THR A 310 9.41 -8.12 12.10
C THR A 310 8.90 -6.92 12.92
N SER A 311 7.59 -6.81 13.14
CA SER A 311 6.96 -5.64 13.80
C SER A 311 7.49 -5.34 15.21
N HIS A 312 7.93 -6.35 15.96
CA HIS A 312 8.53 -6.22 17.29
C HIS A 312 10.02 -5.81 17.25
N ILE A 313 10.72 -6.06 16.15
CA ILE A 313 12.10 -5.64 15.90
C ILE A 313 12.10 -4.17 15.44
N CYS A 314 11.44 -3.90 14.31
CA CYS A 314 11.29 -2.59 13.70
C CYS A 314 9.84 -2.38 13.21
N PRO A 315 9.17 -1.29 13.63
CA PRO A 315 7.85 -0.98 13.12
C PRO A 315 7.90 -0.64 11.62
N VAL A 316 6.83 -0.97 10.90
CA VAL A 316 6.65 -0.60 9.48
C VAL A 316 6.60 0.92 9.34
N ASP A 317 7.28 1.45 8.31
CA ASP A 317 7.29 2.88 8.01
C ASP A 317 5.86 3.41 7.79
N ARG A 318 5.56 4.57 8.37
CA ARG A 318 4.24 5.22 8.26
C ARG A 318 3.83 5.46 6.82
N PHE A 319 4.78 5.64 5.92
CA PHE A 319 4.54 5.76 4.50
C PHE A 319 3.66 4.62 3.95
N PHE A 320 3.89 3.38 4.38
CA PHE A 320 3.15 2.20 3.90
C PHE A 320 1.84 1.93 4.64
N THR A 321 1.63 2.58 5.79
CA THR A 321 0.40 2.43 6.59
C THR A 321 -0.53 3.64 6.48
N ASP A 322 -0.05 4.75 5.93
CA ASP A 322 -0.84 5.94 5.63
C ASP A 322 -1.43 5.85 4.23
N SER A 323 -2.77 5.80 4.19
CA SER A 323 -3.53 5.74 2.95
C SER A 323 -3.35 6.93 2.01
N ALA A 324 -2.92 8.08 2.52
CA ALA A 324 -2.62 9.26 1.71
C ALA A 324 -1.26 9.13 1.00
N ALA A 325 -0.33 8.37 1.56
CA ALA A 325 1.04 8.26 1.09
C ALA A 325 1.27 7.04 0.18
N PHE A 326 0.68 5.89 0.53
CA PHE A 326 0.79 4.64 -0.23
C PHE A 326 -0.58 3.95 -0.41
N PRO A 327 -0.89 3.39 -1.59
CA PRO A 327 -2.12 2.64 -1.80
C PRO A 327 -2.12 1.40 -0.90
N LEU A 328 -3.17 1.20 -0.10
CA LEU A 328 -3.29 0.02 0.77
C LEU A 328 -4.00 -1.12 0.00
N PRO A 329 -3.83 -2.39 0.41
CA PRO A 329 -4.40 -3.52 -0.30
C PRO A 329 -5.91 -3.38 -0.41
N ALA A 330 -6.38 -3.36 -1.65
CA ALA A 330 -7.80 -3.42 -1.99
C ALA A 330 -8.43 -4.78 -1.68
N THR A 331 -7.61 -5.82 -1.52
CA THR A 331 -8.02 -7.22 -1.50
C THR A 331 -7.91 -7.87 -0.12
N ASP A 332 -7.42 -7.15 0.90
CA ASP A 332 -7.42 -7.69 2.27
C ASP A 332 -8.61 -7.12 3.07
N PRO A 333 -9.70 -7.89 3.22
CA PRO A 333 -10.88 -7.41 3.95
C PRO A 333 -10.52 -7.25 5.43
N THR A 334 -9.49 -7.95 5.89
CA THR A 334 -9.00 -7.94 7.27
C THR A 334 -8.33 -6.63 7.63
N TYR A 335 -7.66 -5.94 6.71
CA TYR A 335 -6.97 -4.69 7.04
C TYR A 335 -7.96 -3.59 7.44
N VAL A 336 -8.90 -3.21 6.56
CA VAL A 336 -9.84 -2.12 6.87
C VAL A 336 -10.73 -2.52 8.04
N VAL A 337 -11.28 -3.74 8.03
CA VAL A 337 -12.10 -4.25 9.14
C VAL A 337 -11.31 -4.27 10.45
N GLY A 338 -10.09 -4.79 10.44
CA GLY A 338 -9.20 -4.86 11.60
C GLY A 338 -8.82 -3.48 12.14
N ARG A 339 -8.53 -2.52 11.24
CA ARG A 339 -8.26 -1.13 11.60
C ARG A 339 -9.48 -0.44 12.19
N LEU A 340 -10.65 -0.61 11.60
CA LEU A 340 -11.91 -0.07 12.11
C LEU A 340 -12.22 -0.63 13.50
N LYS A 341 -12.08 -1.95 13.70
CA LYS A 341 -12.24 -2.60 15.01
C LYS A 341 -11.21 -2.08 16.02
N ALA A 342 -9.95 -1.91 15.61
CA ALA A 342 -8.90 -1.35 16.46
C ALA A 342 -9.17 0.11 16.87
N TYR A 343 -9.77 0.92 15.99
CA TYR A 343 -10.26 2.26 16.33
C TYR A 343 -11.43 2.18 17.32
N GLY A 344 -12.38 1.27 17.10
CA GLY A 344 -13.52 1.01 17.98
C GLY A 344 -13.11 0.81 19.44
N LEU A 345 -12.06 0.02 19.69
CA LEU A 345 -11.52 -0.24 21.04
C LEU A 345 -10.94 1.02 21.73
N LYS A 346 -10.65 2.08 20.98
CA LYS A 346 -9.95 3.28 21.44
C LYS A 346 -10.80 4.56 21.36
N LEU A 347 -12.12 4.44 21.14
CA LEU A 347 -13.02 5.59 20.97
C LEU A 347 -13.21 6.46 22.23
N TYR A 348 -12.72 5.99 23.38
CA TYR A 348 -12.63 6.80 24.60
C TYR A 348 -11.68 8.00 24.45
N ASP A 349 -10.73 7.94 23.52
CA ASP A 349 -9.81 9.03 23.21
C ASP A 349 -10.38 9.97 22.11
N ALA A 350 -10.50 11.26 22.43
CA ALA A 350 -11.00 12.28 21.50
C ALA A 350 -10.12 12.44 20.25
N ARG A 351 -8.81 12.24 20.37
CA ARG A 351 -7.90 12.31 19.21
C ARG A 351 -8.16 11.15 18.26
N THR A 352 -8.31 9.95 18.80
CA THR A 352 -8.66 8.74 18.05
C THR A 352 -9.98 8.90 17.29
N ARG A 353 -11.00 9.54 17.88
CA ARG A 353 -12.28 9.83 17.20
C ARG A 353 -12.09 10.65 15.90
N LYS A 354 -11.29 11.72 15.93
CA LYS A 354 -10.99 12.52 14.74
C LYS A 354 -10.12 11.76 13.72
N GLN A 355 -9.19 10.94 14.20
CA GLN A 355 -8.39 10.07 13.31
C GLN A 355 -9.25 9.04 12.58
N LEU A 356 -10.25 8.47 13.24
CA LEU A 356 -11.20 7.57 12.60
C LEU A 356 -12.01 8.29 11.52
N ALA A 357 -12.49 9.51 11.77
CA ALA A 357 -13.20 10.31 10.76
C ALA A 357 -12.35 10.53 9.49
N VAL A 358 -11.08 10.93 9.66
CA VAL A 358 -10.13 11.10 8.54
C VAL A 358 -9.84 9.77 7.82
N PHE A 359 -9.76 8.67 8.57
CA PHE A 359 -9.58 7.34 8.00
C PHE A 359 -10.77 6.93 7.13
N ILE A 360 -12.01 7.11 7.62
CA ILE A 360 -13.25 6.84 6.86
C ILE A 360 -13.29 7.64 5.56
N GLN A 361 -12.93 8.93 5.62
CA GLN A 361 -12.86 9.76 4.42
C GLN A 361 -11.84 9.21 3.42
N SER A 362 -10.62 8.92 3.88
CA SER A 362 -9.53 8.40 3.03
C SER A 362 -9.90 7.10 2.33
N VAL A 363 -10.52 6.14 3.05
CA VAL A 363 -10.94 4.87 2.45
C VAL A 363 -12.14 5.02 1.51
N SER A 364 -13.07 5.94 1.81
CA SER A 364 -14.24 6.21 0.95
C SER A 364 -13.85 6.84 -0.38
N GLU A 365 -12.97 7.85 -0.35
CA GLU A 365 -12.45 8.50 -1.55
C GLU A 365 -11.68 7.49 -2.41
N ARG A 366 -10.84 6.65 -1.79
CA ARG A 366 -10.09 5.61 -2.51
C ARG A 366 -11.02 4.60 -3.16
N ALA A 367 -11.96 4.03 -2.40
CA ALA A 367 -12.87 3.02 -2.93
C ALA A 367 -13.65 3.54 -4.15
N SER A 368 -13.94 4.84 -4.17
CA SER A 368 -14.58 5.49 -5.33
C SER A 368 -13.61 5.60 -6.51
N VAL A 369 -12.38 6.05 -6.27
CA VAL A 369 -11.35 6.22 -7.29
C VAL A 369 -10.89 4.89 -7.92
N ASP A 370 -10.93 3.79 -7.17
CA ASP A 370 -10.48 2.48 -7.61
C ASP A 370 -11.62 1.53 -8.00
N GLY A 371 -12.88 1.99 -8.00
CA GLY A 371 -14.05 1.19 -8.38
C GLY A 371 -14.39 0.08 -7.37
N GLN A 372 -13.96 0.23 -6.12
CA GLN A 372 -14.08 -0.76 -5.03
C GLN A 372 -15.18 -0.40 -4.01
N GLN A 373 -16.12 0.45 -4.39
CA GLN A 373 -17.22 0.86 -3.51
C GLN A 373 -18.04 -0.33 -2.96
N PRO A 374 -18.39 -1.37 -3.75
CA PRO A 374 -19.10 -2.55 -3.22
C PRO A 374 -18.31 -3.29 -2.13
N TYR A 375 -16.98 -3.30 -2.26
CA TYR A 375 -16.11 -3.93 -1.28
C TYR A 375 -16.03 -3.13 0.02
N LEU A 376 -15.98 -1.79 -0.08
CA LEU A 376 -16.05 -0.90 1.08
C LEU A 376 -17.35 -1.10 1.87
N VAL A 377 -18.48 -1.31 1.19
CA VAL A 377 -19.76 -1.63 1.85
C VAL A 377 -19.58 -2.83 2.78
N GLY A 378 -19.10 -3.96 2.25
CA GLY A 378 -18.87 -5.17 3.02
C GLY A 378 -17.88 -4.97 4.18
N GLN A 379 -16.83 -4.17 3.99
CA GLN A 379 -15.85 -3.86 5.05
C GLN A 379 -16.47 -3.03 6.18
N LEU A 380 -17.26 -2.00 5.85
CA LEU A 380 -17.93 -1.15 6.84
C LEU A 380 -18.96 -1.95 7.63
N SER A 381 -19.81 -2.73 6.96
CA SER A 381 -20.80 -3.58 7.61
C SER A 381 -20.15 -4.61 8.52
N THR A 382 -19.18 -5.37 8.02
CA THR A 382 -18.46 -6.39 8.80
C THR A 382 -17.75 -5.82 10.04
N ALA A 383 -17.29 -4.57 9.97
CA ALA A 383 -16.67 -3.91 11.11
C ALA A 383 -17.69 -3.51 12.19
N MET A 384 -18.92 -3.18 11.79
CA MET A 384 -19.99 -2.70 12.68
C MET A 384 -20.93 -3.79 13.21
N CYS A 385 -21.05 -4.94 12.54
CA CYS A 385 -21.95 -6.04 12.94
C CYS A 385 -21.54 -6.75 14.24
N GLY A 386 -22.53 -7.30 14.96
CA GLY A 386 -22.35 -8.17 16.13
C GLY A 386 -21.87 -7.46 17.39
N LEU A 387 -22.05 -6.13 17.46
CA LEU A 387 -21.66 -5.32 18.61
C LEU A 387 -22.90 -5.02 19.46
N TYR A 388 -22.94 -5.52 20.70
CA TYR A 388 -24.04 -5.19 21.62
C TYR A 388 -24.02 -3.70 21.99
N GLU A 389 -25.14 -2.99 21.76
CA GLU A 389 -25.25 -1.56 22.06
C GLU A 389 -25.53 -1.33 23.55
N ARG A 390 -24.57 -0.74 24.28
CA ARG A 390 -24.71 -0.41 25.71
C ARG A 390 -25.09 1.05 25.99
N GLY A 391 -25.03 1.92 24.99
CA GLY A 391 -25.25 3.36 25.17
C GLY A 391 -24.17 4.09 25.99
N ASP A 392 -22.99 3.49 26.18
CA ASP A 392 -21.88 4.15 26.88
C ASP A 392 -21.26 5.23 25.96
N ARG A 393 -21.54 6.49 26.26
CA ARG A 393 -21.01 7.64 25.49
C ARG A 393 -19.51 7.86 25.67
N ALA A 394 -18.94 7.41 26.80
CA ALA A 394 -17.50 7.51 27.05
C ALA A 394 -16.73 6.40 26.33
N ARG A 395 -17.38 5.26 26.06
CA ARG A 395 -16.83 4.12 25.30
C ARG A 395 -17.84 3.63 24.27
N PRO A 396 -18.16 4.46 23.25
CA PRO A 396 -19.17 4.09 22.28
C PRO A 396 -18.71 2.88 21.45
N SER A 397 -19.67 2.07 21.00
CA SER A 397 -19.39 1.06 19.97
C SER A 397 -18.96 1.76 18.67
N LEU A 398 -18.27 1.02 17.80
CA LEU A 398 -17.90 1.55 16.48
C LEU A 398 -19.14 1.95 15.69
N ARG A 399 -20.18 1.10 15.70
CA ARG A 399 -21.46 1.35 15.02
C ARG A 399 -22.13 2.62 15.53
N TYR A 400 -22.33 2.73 16.84
CA TYR A 400 -22.94 3.91 17.46
C TYR A 400 -22.18 5.18 17.08
N PHE A 401 -20.85 5.17 17.19
CA PHE A 401 -20.04 6.34 16.84
C PHE A 401 -20.13 6.72 15.36
N LEU A 402 -20.03 5.76 14.43
CA LEU A 402 -20.08 6.05 13.00
C LEU A 402 -21.43 6.59 12.56
N ILE A 403 -22.54 5.98 13.00
CA ILE A 403 -23.90 6.41 12.63
C ILE A 403 -24.26 7.75 13.27
N MET A 404 -23.86 7.99 14.52
CA MET A 404 -24.20 9.23 15.22
C MET A 404 -23.34 10.43 14.79
N ALA A 405 -22.07 10.21 14.43
CA ALA A 405 -21.11 11.30 14.26
C ALA A 405 -20.53 11.45 12.84
N VAL A 406 -20.21 10.35 12.16
CA VAL A 406 -19.41 10.39 10.91
C VAL A 406 -20.29 10.30 9.67
N PHE A 407 -21.15 9.29 9.58
CA PHE A 407 -22.02 9.05 8.43
C PHE A 407 -23.00 10.20 8.13
N PRO A 408 -23.54 10.93 9.12
CA PRO A 408 -24.45 12.04 8.85
C PRO A 408 -23.89 13.07 7.88
N ALA A 409 -22.61 13.41 7.98
CA ALA A 409 -21.95 14.38 7.11
C ALA A 409 -22.02 13.99 5.62
N TYR A 410 -21.92 12.70 5.30
CA TYR A 410 -21.98 12.20 3.94
C TYR A 410 -23.40 12.24 3.38
N VAL A 411 -24.37 11.84 4.21
CA VAL A 411 -25.79 11.81 3.83
C VAL A 411 -26.33 13.23 3.61
N GLU A 412 -26.02 14.16 4.51
CA GLU A 412 -26.44 15.57 4.38
C GLU A 412 -25.89 16.26 3.13
N LEU A 413 -24.67 15.89 2.70
CA LEU A 413 -24.00 16.49 1.55
C LEU A 413 -24.34 15.79 0.23
N SER A 414 -25.09 14.68 0.27
CA SER A 414 -25.39 13.84 -0.90
C SER A 414 -26.05 14.60 -2.05
N TYR A 415 -27.07 15.43 -1.75
CA TYR A 415 -27.76 16.27 -2.72
C TYR A 415 -27.28 17.73 -2.74
N LYS A 416 -26.53 18.17 -1.72
CA LYS A 416 -26.00 19.55 -1.65
C LYS A 416 -24.82 19.77 -2.60
N LEU A 417 -24.05 18.73 -2.88
CA LEU A 417 -22.83 18.80 -3.69
C LEU A 417 -22.94 17.90 -4.93
N PRO A 418 -22.48 18.34 -6.12
CA PRO A 418 -22.62 17.57 -7.37
C PRO A 418 -22.00 16.15 -7.34
N CYS A 419 -20.95 15.95 -6.53
CA CYS A 419 -20.26 14.67 -6.37
C CYS A 419 -20.55 14.00 -5.01
N GLY A 420 -21.32 14.64 -4.13
CA GLY A 420 -21.51 14.18 -2.74
C GLY A 420 -22.14 12.79 -2.66
N TRP A 421 -23.06 12.51 -3.59
CA TRP A 421 -23.74 11.21 -3.72
C TRP A 421 -22.77 10.02 -3.90
N ILE A 422 -21.60 10.22 -4.52
CA ILE A 422 -20.63 9.15 -4.81
C ILE A 422 -20.11 8.52 -3.52
N LEU A 423 -19.82 9.35 -2.50
CA LEU A 423 -19.37 8.84 -1.20
C LEU A 423 -20.53 8.48 -0.28
N ALA A 424 -21.68 9.15 -0.43
CA ALA A 424 -22.86 8.87 0.38
C ALA A 424 -23.48 7.49 0.10
N LYS A 425 -23.52 7.07 -1.18
CA LYS A 425 -24.13 5.80 -1.60
C LYS A 425 -23.56 4.56 -0.88
N PRO A 426 -22.24 4.29 -0.88
CA PRO A 426 -21.70 3.13 -0.15
C PRO A 426 -21.90 3.22 1.37
N ILE A 427 -21.92 4.42 1.95
CA ILE A 427 -22.21 4.61 3.37
C ILE A 427 -23.66 4.25 3.68
N LEU A 428 -24.61 4.70 2.88
CA LEU A 428 -26.03 4.35 3.02
C LEU A 428 -26.26 2.85 2.85
N GLN A 429 -25.57 2.20 1.90
CA GLN A 429 -25.64 0.75 1.71
C GLN A 429 -25.12 -0.01 2.93
N ALA A 430 -23.99 0.40 3.50
CA ALA A 430 -23.47 -0.19 4.74
C ALA A 430 -24.41 0.07 5.94
N SER A 431 -25.00 1.27 6.02
CA SER A 431 -26.00 1.58 7.05
C SER A 431 -27.22 0.67 6.95
N ARG A 432 -27.73 0.41 5.74
CA ARG A 432 -28.85 -0.53 5.54
C ARG A 432 -28.54 -1.90 6.11
N GLU A 433 -27.42 -2.52 5.71
CA GLU A 433 -27.03 -3.87 6.17
C GLU A 433 -26.91 -3.94 7.69
N VAL A 434 -26.37 -2.89 8.31
CA VAL A 434 -26.16 -2.84 9.76
C VAL A 434 -27.46 -2.58 10.53
N LEU A 435 -28.42 -1.85 9.95
CA LEU A 435 -29.70 -1.54 10.57
C LEU A 435 -30.68 -2.71 10.48
N ASP A 436 -30.63 -3.52 9.42
CA ASP A 436 -31.44 -4.74 9.28
C ASP A 436 -31.21 -5.71 10.47
N ASP A 437 -29.96 -5.83 10.93
CA ASP A 437 -29.59 -6.71 12.04
C ASP A 437 -29.74 -6.06 13.43
N LEU A 438 -30.05 -4.77 13.52
CA LEU A 438 -30.03 -4.00 14.78
C LEU A 438 -31.01 -4.54 15.83
N VAL A 439 -32.10 -5.17 15.40
CA VAL A 439 -33.09 -5.78 16.30
C VAL A 439 -32.47 -6.91 17.16
N TYR A 440 -31.40 -7.55 16.68
CA TYR A 440 -30.72 -8.66 17.37
C TYR A 440 -29.58 -8.22 18.29
N ASP A 441 -29.13 -6.96 18.17
CA ASP A 441 -27.92 -6.47 18.85
C ASP A 441 -28.21 -5.63 20.12
N HIS A 442 -29.41 -5.72 20.66
CA HIS A 442 -29.82 -4.99 21.86
C HIS A 442 -30.69 -5.83 22.77
N SER A 443 -30.77 -5.44 24.04
CA SER A 443 -31.70 -6.07 24.99
C SER A 443 -32.82 -5.11 25.36
N ILE A 444 -34.06 -5.55 25.17
CA ILE A 444 -35.25 -4.79 25.56
C ILE A 444 -35.37 -4.56 27.07
N THR A 445 -34.68 -5.38 27.88
CA THR A 445 -34.66 -5.25 29.34
C THR A 445 -33.58 -4.29 29.83
N ASP A 446 -32.71 -3.81 28.95
CA ASP A 446 -31.63 -2.87 29.25
C ASP A 446 -32.01 -1.47 28.73
N PRO A 447 -32.47 -0.55 29.59
CA PRO A 447 -32.95 0.76 29.15
C PRO A 447 -31.89 1.59 28.41
N ALA A 448 -30.61 1.43 28.76
CA ALA A 448 -29.51 2.15 28.11
C ALA A 448 -29.26 1.62 26.69
N SER A 449 -29.39 0.30 26.50
CA SER A 449 -29.34 -0.35 25.19
C SER A 449 -30.49 0.11 24.29
N VAL A 450 -31.71 0.15 24.81
CA VAL A 450 -32.89 0.64 24.09
C VAL A 450 -32.73 2.12 23.71
N GLU A 451 -32.29 2.98 24.64
CA GLU A 451 -32.05 4.41 24.37
C GLU A 451 -30.98 4.61 23.28
N ALA A 452 -29.92 3.79 23.28
CA ALA A 452 -28.89 3.85 22.25
C ALA A 452 -29.40 3.43 20.86
N VAL A 453 -30.19 2.36 20.78
CA VAL A 453 -30.78 1.90 19.52
C VAL A 453 -31.77 2.93 18.97
N ILE A 454 -32.65 3.48 19.80
CA ILE A 454 -33.57 4.53 19.37
C ILE A 454 -32.80 5.78 18.91
N ALA A 455 -31.70 6.14 19.58
CA ALA A 455 -30.85 7.25 19.16
C ALA A 455 -30.22 7.00 17.78
N ILE A 456 -29.70 5.79 17.51
CA ILE A 456 -29.18 5.38 16.20
C ILE A 456 -30.26 5.54 15.12
N VAL A 457 -31.46 4.99 15.36
CA VAL A 457 -32.57 5.01 14.41
C VAL A 457 -33.07 6.43 14.17
N THR A 458 -33.37 7.18 15.23
CA THR A 458 -33.88 8.55 15.15
C THR A 458 -32.89 9.46 14.43
N THR A 459 -31.60 9.36 14.74
CA THR A 459 -30.56 10.16 14.08
C THR A 459 -30.46 9.82 12.59
N THR A 460 -30.50 8.54 12.25
CA THR A 460 -30.47 8.09 10.85
C THR A 460 -31.67 8.66 10.09
N LEU A 461 -32.88 8.46 10.61
CA LEU A 461 -34.12 8.95 10.00
C LEU A 461 -34.15 10.49 9.88
N GLY A 462 -33.70 11.20 10.92
CA GLY A 462 -33.63 12.66 10.91
C GLY A 462 -32.66 13.21 9.87
N VAL A 463 -31.49 12.59 9.72
CA VAL A 463 -30.51 12.97 8.70
C VAL A 463 -31.03 12.67 7.29
N LEU A 464 -31.67 11.52 7.09
CA LEU A 464 -32.28 11.17 5.81
C LEU A 464 -33.38 12.17 5.44
N ARG A 465 -34.26 12.52 6.39
CA ARG A 465 -35.29 13.56 6.21
C ARG A 465 -34.65 14.88 5.75
N GLN A 466 -33.63 15.36 6.47
CA GLN A 466 -32.95 16.61 6.14
C GLN A 466 -32.32 16.58 4.73
N ALA A 467 -31.80 15.43 4.29
CA ALA A 467 -31.25 15.29 2.95
C ALA A 467 -32.35 15.37 1.88
N VAL A 468 -33.48 14.69 2.08
CA VAL A 468 -34.57 14.63 1.08
C VAL A 468 -35.45 15.87 1.03
N GLU A 469 -35.41 16.74 2.06
CA GLU A 469 -36.08 18.06 2.03
C GLU A 469 -35.66 18.87 0.79
N LEU A 470 -34.39 18.77 0.35
CA LEU A 470 -33.93 19.41 -0.88
C LEU A 470 -34.59 18.86 -2.17
N LEU A 471 -35.07 17.62 -2.16
CA LEU A 471 -35.80 17.03 -3.28
C LEU A 471 -37.24 17.52 -3.34
N VAL A 472 -37.83 17.86 -2.18
CA VAL A 472 -39.12 18.52 -2.10
C VAL A 472 -39.01 19.94 -2.66
N ASP A 473 -37.98 20.68 -2.24
CA ASP A 473 -37.73 22.05 -2.69
C ASP A 473 -37.31 22.11 -4.18
N ASN A 474 -36.59 21.10 -4.67
CA ASN A 474 -36.04 21.04 -6.03
C ASN A 474 -36.38 19.71 -6.72
N SER A 475 -37.63 19.55 -7.15
CA SER A 475 -38.13 18.34 -7.82
C SER A 475 -37.36 17.93 -9.09
N ARG A 476 -36.65 18.87 -9.74
CA ARG A 476 -35.75 18.57 -10.89
C ARG A 476 -34.65 17.58 -10.56
N LEU A 477 -34.26 17.46 -9.29
CA LEU A 477 -33.30 16.45 -8.87
C LEU A 477 -33.83 15.02 -9.08
N LEU A 478 -35.16 14.81 -9.09
CA LEU A 478 -35.78 13.52 -9.40
C LEU A 478 -35.71 13.13 -10.89
N GLU A 479 -35.28 14.05 -11.75
CA GLU A 479 -35.01 13.76 -13.18
C GLU A 479 -33.59 13.23 -13.40
N GLN A 480 -32.76 13.19 -12.35
CA GLN A 480 -31.36 12.80 -12.45
C GLN A 480 -31.17 11.33 -12.00
N PRO A 481 -30.57 10.45 -12.81
CA PRO A 481 -30.40 9.04 -12.47
C PRO A 481 -29.64 8.81 -11.15
N HIS A 482 -28.59 9.60 -10.90
CA HIS A 482 -27.80 9.48 -9.67
C HIS A 482 -28.60 9.84 -8.42
N SER A 483 -29.47 10.85 -8.50
CA SER A 483 -30.32 11.25 -7.39
C SER A 483 -31.34 10.16 -7.04
N LEU A 484 -31.97 9.58 -8.05
CA LEU A 484 -32.88 8.43 -7.87
C LEU A 484 -32.15 7.22 -7.31
N SER A 485 -30.91 6.98 -7.74
CA SER A 485 -30.08 5.88 -7.23
C SER A 485 -29.81 6.00 -5.73
N VAL A 486 -29.51 7.21 -5.23
CA VAL A 486 -29.36 7.46 -3.80
C VAL A 486 -30.69 7.35 -3.08
N LEU A 487 -31.76 7.92 -3.64
CA LEU A 487 -33.09 7.90 -3.05
C LEU A 487 -33.62 6.48 -2.82
N ALA A 488 -33.41 5.57 -3.77
CA ALA A 488 -33.76 4.16 -3.61
C ALA A 488 -33.05 3.53 -2.40
N VAL A 489 -31.76 3.78 -2.23
CA VAL A 489 -31.00 3.28 -1.07
C VAL A 489 -31.49 3.96 0.22
N MET A 490 -31.84 5.25 0.20
CA MET A 490 -32.42 5.93 1.37
C MET A 490 -33.73 5.25 1.83
N PHE A 491 -34.63 4.90 0.91
CA PHE A 491 -35.85 4.15 1.27
C PHE A 491 -35.54 2.76 1.84
N GLN A 492 -34.53 2.06 1.31
CA GLN A 492 -34.07 0.79 1.90
C GLN A 492 -33.55 0.97 3.33
N VAL A 493 -32.81 2.05 3.60
CA VAL A 493 -32.33 2.38 4.96
C VAL A 493 -33.51 2.68 5.89
N VAL A 494 -34.50 3.47 5.45
CA VAL A 494 -35.72 3.73 6.24
C VAL A 494 -36.44 2.42 6.56
N THR A 495 -36.59 1.55 5.56
CA THR A 495 -37.24 0.23 5.70
C THR A 495 -36.54 -0.65 6.74
N ALA A 496 -35.20 -0.68 6.72
CA ALA A 496 -34.38 -1.44 7.67
C ALA A 496 -34.62 -1.04 9.14
N THR A 497 -35.03 0.22 9.39
CA THR A 497 -35.30 0.68 10.75
C THR A 497 -36.64 0.21 11.33
N LEU A 498 -37.63 -0.10 10.47
CA LEU A 498 -39.02 -0.31 10.88
C LEU A 498 -39.18 -1.43 11.92
N LEU A 499 -38.51 -2.57 11.69
CA LEU A 499 -38.61 -3.71 12.60
C LEU A 499 -38.10 -3.38 14.00
N SER A 500 -36.98 -2.66 14.11
CA SER A 500 -36.43 -2.25 15.40
C SER A 500 -37.35 -1.28 16.14
N VAL A 501 -37.91 -0.29 15.42
CA VAL A 501 -38.85 0.68 16.01
C VAL A 501 -40.13 -0.02 16.48
N ASP A 502 -40.74 -0.86 15.64
CA ASP A 502 -41.96 -1.60 15.98
C ASP A 502 -41.74 -2.56 17.16
N TYR A 503 -40.63 -3.32 17.15
CA TYR A 503 -40.29 -4.24 18.23
C TYR A 503 -40.13 -3.51 19.57
N ILE A 504 -39.38 -2.41 19.58
CA ILE A 504 -39.19 -1.58 20.78
C ILE A 504 -40.51 -0.95 21.21
N HIS A 505 -41.30 -0.40 20.28
CA HIS A 505 -42.57 0.23 20.59
C HIS A 505 -43.52 -0.74 21.31
N ARG A 506 -43.69 -1.95 20.78
CA ARG A 506 -44.61 -2.95 21.34
C ARG A 506 -44.17 -3.52 22.68
N ARG A 507 -42.86 -3.59 22.93
CA ARG A 507 -42.31 -4.26 24.11
C ARG A 507 -41.99 -3.32 25.26
N THR A 508 -41.99 -2.00 25.04
CA THR A 508 -41.61 -1.04 26.07
C THR A 508 -42.82 -0.29 26.63
N ASN A 509 -43.24 -0.65 27.85
CA ASN A 509 -44.37 -0.01 28.57
C ASN A 509 -43.97 1.23 29.40
N SER A 510 -42.76 1.76 29.20
CA SER A 510 -42.26 2.93 29.95
C SER A 510 -42.60 4.24 29.23
N ALA A 511 -43.15 5.21 29.95
CA ALA A 511 -43.45 6.55 29.43
C ALA A 511 -42.22 7.23 28.79
N ARG A 512 -41.01 6.96 29.31
CA ARG A 512 -39.76 7.50 28.76
C ARG A 512 -39.37 6.87 27.42
N SER A 513 -39.61 5.58 27.25
CA SER A 513 -39.32 4.88 25.99
C SER A 513 -40.36 5.19 24.92
N ALA A 514 -41.63 5.39 25.31
CA ALA A 514 -42.69 5.85 24.43
C ALA A 514 -42.35 7.21 23.79
N SER A 515 -41.89 8.18 24.59
CA SER A 515 -41.47 9.49 24.06
C SER A 515 -40.23 9.44 23.15
N LEU A 516 -39.32 8.48 23.38
CA LEU A 516 -38.12 8.33 22.54
C LEU A 516 -38.49 7.77 21.15
N VAL A 517 -39.40 6.79 21.10
CA VAL A 517 -39.87 6.17 19.86
C VAL A 517 -40.76 7.14 19.05
N GLU A 518 -41.50 8.03 19.72
CA GLU A 518 -42.38 9.02 19.07
C GLU A 518 -41.67 9.85 17.98
N ASN A 519 -40.42 10.25 18.23
CA ASN A 519 -39.64 10.99 17.24
C ASN A 519 -39.29 10.14 16.01
N SER A 520 -38.97 8.85 16.21
CA SER A 520 -38.75 7.92 15.10
C SER A 520 -40.03 7.74 14.27
N ILE A 521 -41.20 7.62 14.93
CA ILE A 521 -42.51 7.50 14.27
C ILE A 521 -42.80 8.74 13.42
N LYS A 522 -42.61 9.96 13.95
CA LYS A 522 -42.80 11.20 13.18
C LYS A 522 -41.95 11.25 11.91
N HIS A 523 -40.71 10.74 11.96
CA HIS A 523 -39.89 10.64 10.76
C HIS A 523 -40.41 9.59 9.78
N ILE A 524 -40.90 8.44 10.26
CA ILE A 524 -41.51 7.40 9.42
C ILE A 524 -42.77 7.94 8.73
N ASP A 525 -43.62 8.68 9.43
CA ASP A 525 -44.82 9.32 8.87
C ASP A 525 -44.48 10.37 7.80
N PHE A 526 -43.40 11.13 8.02
CA PHE A 526 -42.85 12.00 6.98
C PHE A 526 -42.45 11.19 5.74
N PHE A 527 -41.73 10.07 5.90
CA PHE A 527 -41.33 9.21 4.78
C PHE A 527 -42.53 8.55 4.08
N LYS A 528 -43.60 8.23 4.81
CA LYS A 528 -44.89 7.79 4.23
C LYS A 528 -45.44 8.85 3.28
N SER A 529 -45.57 10.08 3.76
CA SER A 529 -46.07 11.20 2.94
C SER A 529 -45.14 11.52 1.77
N PHE A 530 -43.82 11.54 2.01
CA PHE A 530 -42.80 11.81 1.01
C PHE A 530 -42.76 10.73 -0.09
N SER A 531 -42.97 9.46 0.25
CA SER A 531 -43.03 8.38 -0.75
C SER A 531 -44.17 8.57 -1.74
N LEU A 532 -45.34 9.05 -1.29
CA LEU A 532 -46.49 9.35 -2.14
C LEU A 532 -46.18 10.54 -3.06
N PHE A 533 -45.51 11.58 -2.54
CA PHE A 533 -45.04 12.70 -3.33
C PHE A 533 -44.07 12.26 -4.44
N VAL A 534 -43.06 11.45 -4.09
CA VAL A 534 -42.07 10.92 -5.05
C VAL A 534 -42.76 10.06 -6.10
N ALA A 535 -43.57 9.08 -5.70
CA ALA A 535 -44.28 8.20 -6.63
C ALA A 535 -45.15 9.00 -7.61
N SER A 536 -45.94 9.96 -7.11
CA SER A 536 -46.79 10.82 -7.94
C SER A 536 -45.97 11.63 -8.94
N THR A 537 -44.84 12.19 -8.50
CA THR A 537 -43.93 12.98 -9.34
C THR A 537 -43.28 12.12 -10.43
N LEU A 538 -42.82 10.91 -10.09
CA LEU A 538 -42.18 9.99 -11.04
C LEU A 538 -43.14 9.49 -12.11
N LEU A 539 -44.42 9.31 -11.75
CA LEU A 539 -45.53 8.94 -12.63
C LEU A 539 -46.09 10.12 -13.46
N GLY A 540 -45.60 11.35 -13.23
CA GLY A 540 -46.00 12.53 -14.00
C GLY A 540 -47.36 13.14 -13.62
N HIS A 541 -47.86 12.87 -12.42
CA HIS A 541 -49.09 13.51 -11.93
C HIS A 541 -48.82 14.97 -11.57
N GLN A 542 -49.64 15.89 -12.07
CA GLN A 542 -49.46 17.33 -11.89
C GLN A 542 -49.82 17.82 -10.47
N ASP A 543 -50.59 17.03 -9.71
CA ASP A 543 -51.10 17.38 -8.38
C ASP A 543 -50.31 16.72 -7.23
N ALA A 544 -49.01 16.45 -7.41
CA ALA A 544 -48.19 15.84 -6.37
C ALA A 544 -48.11 16.75 -5.13
N GLN A 545 -48.79 16.36 -4.06
CA GLN A 545 -48.81 17.12 -2.81
C GLN A 545 -47.48 16.93 -2.08
N ALA A 546 -46.76 18.02 -1.83
CA ALA A 546 -45.54 17.99 -1.03
C ALA A 546 -45.85 17.50 0.40
N PRO A 547 -44.94 16.73 1.03
CA PRO A 547 -45.12 16.32 2.42
C PRO A 547 -45.16 17.53 3.35
N ILE A 548 -45.97 17.45 4.40
CA ILE A 548 -46.05 18.50 5.42
C ILE A 548 -44.74 18.50 6.21
N LEU A 549 -44.00 19.61 6.13
CA LEU A 549 -42.80 19.84 6.93
C LEU A 549 -43.24 20.48 8.25
N GLU A 550 -43.35 19.68 9.31
CA GLU A 550 -43.52 20.25 10.66
C GLU A 550 -42.27 21.04 11.06
N ASP A 551 -42.47 22.28 11.53
CA ASP A 551 -41.42 23.14 12.08
C ASP A 551 -40.87 22.54 13.36
N HIS A 552 -39.63 22.05 13.30
CA HIS A 552 -38.85 21.51 14.42
C HIS A 552 -39.54 20.36 15.18
N ILE A 553 -39.18 19.11 14.88
CA ILE A 553 -39.38 18.02 15.84
C ILE A 553 -38.45 18.30 17.05
N PRO A 554 -38.98 18.69 18.22
CA PRO A 554 -38.14 19.10 19.34
C PRO A 554 -37.36 17.90 19.89
N GLY A 555 -36.03 17.99 19.92
CA GLY A 555 -35.16 17.05 20.63
C GLY A 555 -34.51 15.93 19.80
N THR A 556 -34.24 16.14 18.51
CA THR A 556 -33.89 15.05 17.57
C THR A 556 -32.40 14.75 17.37
N THR A 557 -31.48 15.47 17.98
CA THR A 557 -30.07 15.04 18.03
C THR A 557 -29.64 14.96 19.47
N ASP A 558 -29.44 13.74 19.95
CA ASP A 558 -28.49 13.54 21.03
C ASP A 558 -27.18 14.23 20.60
N ASN A 559 -26.80 15.34 21.26
CA ASN A 559 -25.60 16.14 20.94
C ASN A 559 -24.28 15.37 21.17
N ALA A 560 -24.36 14.06 21.39
CA ALA A 560 -23.22 13.18 21.44
C ALA A 560 -22.40 13.36 20.16
N PHE A 561 -21.15 13.78 20.34
CA PHE A 561 -20.16 13.94 19.26
C PHE A 561 -20.46 15.05 18.23
N ALA A 562 -21.25 16.08 18.59
CA ALA A 562 -21.52 17.22 17.71
C ALA A 562 -20.24 17.88 17.16
N ASP A 563 -19.17 17.94 17.97
CA ASP A 563 -17.85 18.45 17.58
C ASP A 563 -17.20 17.64 16.45
N VAL A 564 -17.39 16.32 16.48
CA VAL A 564 -16.90 15.41 15.43
C VAL A 564 -17.77 15.51 14.18
N ARG A 565 -19.09 15.62 14.32
CA ARG A 565 -20.00 15.80 13.18
C ARG A 565 -19.69 17.09 12.43
N GLU A 566 -19.53 18.21 13.14
CA GLU A 566 -19.14 19.49 12.54
C GLU A 566 -17.78 19.39 11.84
N PHE A 567 -16.81 18.71 12.48
CA PHE A 567 -15.52 18.43 11.86
C PHE A 567 -15.67 17.63 10.56
N CYS A 568 -16.44 16.54 10.56
CA CYS A 568 -16.65 15.71 9.36
C CYS A 568 -17.32 16.49 8.24
N SER A 569 -18.40 17.23 8.53
CA SER A 569 -19.10 18.03 7.51
C SER A 569 -18.20 19.10 6.90
N ARG A 570 -17.39 19.78 7.71
CA ARG A 570 -16.45 20.80 7.23
C ARG A 570 -15.34 20.20 6.37
N GLU A 571 -14.69 19.14 6.84
CA GLU A 571 -13.60 18.49 6.10
C GLU A 571 -14.08 17.89 4.79
N LEU A 572 -15.25 17.21 4.81
CA LEU A 572 -15.83 16.60 3.62
C LEU A 572 -16.25 17.68 2.59
N ALA A 573 -16.91 18.75 3.03
CA ALA A 573 -17.27 19.85 2.14
C ALA A 573 -16.02 20.53 1.54
N ALA A 574 -14.96 20.71 2.33
CA ALA A 574 -13.70 21.29 1.87
C ALA A 574 -12.98 20.38 0.86
N ALA A 575 -12.95 19.06 1.10
CA ALA A 575 -12.37 18.09 0.20
C ALA A 575 -13.15 18.01 -1.12
N MET A 576 -14.48 17.95 -1.04
CA MET A 576 -15.36 17.96 -2.22
C MET A 576 -15.20 19.23 -3.04
N GLY A 577 -15.17 20.40 -2.41
CA GLY A 577 -15.04 21.68 -3.13
C GLY A 577 -13.68 21.90 -3.80
N LYS A 578 -12.61 21.27 -3.31
CA LYS A 578 -11.24 21.46 -3.84
C LYS A 578 -10.81 20.34 -4.79
N ALA A 579 -11.15 19.10 -4.47
CA ALA A 579 -10.59 17.92 -5.13
C ALA A 579 -11.59 17.23 -6.07
N TRP A 580 -12.89 17.46 -5.95
CA TRP A 580 -13.89 16.77 -6.76
C TRP A 580 -14.50 17.70 -7.79
N VAL A 581 -14.50 17.26 -9.05
CA VAL A 581 -15.02 18.04 -10.17
C VAL A 581 -15.95 17.18 -11.00
N LYS A 582 -17.13 17.72 -11.32
CA LYS A 582 -18.03 17.20 -12.33
C LYS A 582 -17.80 17.98 -13.62
N HIS A 583 -17.57 17.28 -14.73
CA HIS A 583 -17.51 17.86 -16.07
C HIS A 583 -18.43 17.04 -16.96
N ASP A 584 -19.50 17.65 -17.46
CA ASP A 584 -20.61 16.97 -18.12
C ASP A 584 -21.16 15.82 -17.25
N ASP A 585 -21.22 14.60 -17.79
CA ASP A 585 -21.64 13.39 -17.05
C ASP A 585 -20.47 12.59 -16.46
N GLN A 586 -19.25 13.14 -16.48
CA GLN A 586 -18.06 12.50 -15.94
C GLN A 586 -17.62 13.15 -14.62
N TYR A 587 -17.11 12.29 -13.72
CA TYR A 587 -16.68 12.68 -12.38
C TYR A 587 -15.18 12.48 -12.23
N PHE A 588 -14.50 13.43 -11.60
CA PHE A 588 -13.05 13.42 -11.49
C PHE A 588 -12.59 13.79 -10.08
N VAL A 589 -11.48 13.18 -9.67
CA VAL A 589 -10.71 13.56 -8.49
C VAL A 589 -9.39 14.17 -8.92
N LEU A 590 -9.11 15.37 -8.41
CA LEU A 590 -7.88 16.11 -8.59
C LEU A 590 -6.91 15.78 -7.45
N ARG A 591 -5.74 15.27 -7.80
CA ARG A 591 -4.62 15.05 -6.87
C ARG A 591 -3.41 15.82 -7.37
N GLY A 592 -3.25 17.06 -6.90
CA GLY A 592 -2.20 17.95 -7.38
C GLY A 592 -2.39 18.28 -8.87
N LYS A 593 -1.48 17.80 -9.72
CA LYS A 593 -1.55 17.99 -11.19
C LYS A 593 -2.23 16.83 -11.92
N ASP A 594 -2.58 15.76 -11.22
CA ASP A 594 -3.17 14.56 -11.81
C ASP A 594 -4.69 14.61 -11.66
N ARG A 595 -5.39 14.23 -12.75
CA ARG A 595 -6.85 14.12 -12.81
C ARG A 595 -7.18 12.66 -13.07
N LYS A 596 -7.88 12.01 -12.14
CA LYS A 596 -8.34 10.62 -12.28
C LYS A 596 -9.86 10.61 -12.40
N GLU A 597 -10.35 9.93 -13.43
CA GLU A 597 -11.79 9.71 -13.63
C GLU A 597 -12.31 8.70 -12.61
N VAL A 598 -13.49 8.98 -12.07
CA VAL A 598 -14.23 8.10 -11.17
C VAL A 598 -15.35 7.46 -11.98
N VAL A 599 -15.20 6.16 -12.25
CA VAL A 599 -16.21 5.40 -12.96
C VAL A 599 -17.38 5.15 -12.01
N VAL A 600 -18.55 5.69 -12.38
CA VAL A 600 -19.77 5.51 -11.61
C VAL A 600 -20.75 4.60 -12.33
N CYS A 601 -21.29 3.62 -11.61
CA CYS A 601 -22.28 2.68 -12.15
C CYS A 601 -23.68 3.13 -11.74
N ASN A 602 -24.31 3.99 -12.55
CA ASN A 602 -25.74 4.27 -12.45
C ASN A 602 -26.46 3.68 -13.67
N GLY A 603 -27.68 3.20 -13.45
CA GLY A 603 -28.55 2.75 -14.51
C GLY A 603 -29.12 3.91 -15.31
N THR A 604 -29.91 3.56 -16.33
CA THR A 604 -30.66 4.55 -17.09
C THR A 604 -31.71 5.24 -16.19
N LEU A 605 -32.21 6.42 -16.60
CA LEU A 605 -33.26 7.11 -15.85
C LEU A 605 -34.48 6.20 -15.58
N GLY A 606 -34.89 5.41 -16.57
CA GLY A 606 -36.01 4.47 -16.42
C GLY A 606 -35.72 3.35 -15.41
N GLU A 607 -34.51 2.79 -15.43
CA GLU A 607 -34.09 1.77 -14.46
C GLU A 607 -34.05 2.31 -13.03
N GLU A 608 -33.50 3.52 -12.84
CA GLU A 608 -33.43 4.13 -11.50
C GLU A 608 -34.81 4.55 -10.99
N LYS A 609 -35.71 5.04 -11.87
CA LYS A 609 -37.13 5.27 -11.52
C LYS A 609 -37.79 3.98 -11.02
N LYS A 610 -37.60 2.89 -11.75
CA LYS A 610 -38.14 1.58 -11.35
C LYS A 610 -37.60 1.14 -9.99
N ARG A 611 -36.30 1.27 -9.74
CA ARG A 611 -35.70 0.92 -8.45
C ARG A 611 -36.24 1.76 -7.29
N VAL A 612 -36.51 3.04 -7.50
CA VAL A 612 -37.14 3.89 -6.47
C VAL A 612 -38.56 3.41 -6.17
N VAL A 613 -39.35 3.07 -7.20
CA VAL A 613 -40.70 2.53 -7.01
C VAL A 613 -40.66 1.20 -6.26
N GLU A 614 -39.79 0.27 -6.66
CA GLU A 614 -39.60 -1.02 -5.95
C GLU A 614 -39.22 -0.79 -4.48
N ALA A 615 -38.35 0.17 -4.17
CA ALA A 615 -37.97 0.51 -2.80
C ALA A 615 -39.12 1.14 -1.99
N ILE A 616 -39.99 1.93 -2.64
CA ILE A 616 -41.20 2.50 -2.02
C ILE A 616 -42.22 1.39 -1.71
N GLU A 617 -42.43 0.45 -2.64
CA GLU A 617 -43.30 -0.70 -2.44
C GLU A 617 -42.81 -1.58 -1.29
N GLU A 618 -41.51 -1.85 -1.22
CA GLU A 618 -40.89 -2.60 -0.12
C GLU A 618 -41.09 -1.89 1.23
N PHE A 619 -40.93 -0.56 1.25
CA PHE A 619 -41.16 0.27 2.43
C PHE A 619 -42.62 0.18 2.94
N HIS A 620 -43.62 0.38 2.07
CA HIS A 620 -45.03 0.26 2.46
C HIS A 620 -45.39 -1.18 2.86
N GLY A 621 -44.90 -2.18 2.13
CA GLY A 621 -45.10 -3.58 2.49
C GLY A 621 -44.46 -3.96 3.83
N ALA A 622 -43.35 -3.33 4.21
CA ALA A 622 -42.77 -3.47 5.55
C ALA A 622 -43.60 -2.74 6.62
N LEU A 623 -44.09 -1.53 6.31
CA LEU A 623 -44.93 -0.73 7.20
C LEU A 623 -46.24 -1.47 7.56
N ASP A 624 -46.89 -2.08 6.57
CA ASP A 624 -48.12 -2.88 6.74
C ASP A 624 -47.90 -4.09 7.66
N ARG A 625 -46.69 -4.66 7.68
CA ARG A 625 -46.33 -5.78 8.58
C ARG A 625 -46.05 -5.30 10.01
N THR A 626 -45.70 -4.03 10.19
CA THR A 626 -45.43 -3.41 11.50
C THR A 626 -46.68 -2.73 12.07
N SER A 627 -47.64 -3.54 12.51
CA SER A 627 -48.92 -3.09 13.09
C SER A 627 -48.82 -2.09 14.26
N GLY A 628 -47.67 -1.96 14.93
CA GLY A 628 -47.47 -0.99 16.02
C GLY A 628 -47.17 0.43 15.55
N LEU A 629 -46.89 0.65 14.25
CA LEU A 629 -46.48 1.94 13.69
C LEU A 629 -47.57 2.63 12.84
N GLY A 630 -48.82 2.15 12.92
CA GLY A 630 -49.98 2.86 12.34
C GLY A 630 -50.87 2.05 11.40
N VAL A 631 -51.56 1.03 11.93
CA VAL A 631 -52.90 0.67 11.44
C VAL A 631 -53.82 0.64 12.66
N ASP A 632 -54.40 1.79 13.02
CA ASP A 632 -55.52 1.82 13.95
C ASP A 632 -56.71 1.11 13.31
N GLU A 633 -57.32 0.16 14.03
CA GLU A 633 -58.50 -0.59 13.57
C GLU A 633 -59.76 0.28 13.38
N GLU A 634 -59.71 1.59 13.65
CA GLU A 634 -60.85 2.52 13.56
C GLU A 634 -60.99 3.24 12.21
N GLU A 635 -59.98 3.22 11.32
CA GLU A 635 -60.13 3.66 9.92
C GLU A 635 -60.20 2.46 8.96
N LYS A 636 -61.15 1.55 9.18
CA LYS A 636 -61.67 0.65 8.14
C LYS A 636 -62.73 1.36 7.27
N GLU A 637 -62.47 2.58 6.83
CA GLU A 637 -62.98 3.00 5.52
C GLU A 637 -61.97 2.52 4.49
N PRO A 638 -62.39 1.85 3.41
CA PRO A 638 -61.47 1.36 2.40
C PRO A 638 -60.93 2.56 1.63
N ARG A 639 -59.86 3.20 2.11
CA ARG A 639 -58.97 3.97 1.25
C ARG A 639 -58.21 2.96 0.43
N ASP A 640 -58.88 2.59 -0.65
CA ASP A 640 -58.51 1.63 -1.66
C ASP A 640 -57.07 1.86 -2.14
N ILE A 641 -56.11 1.14 -1.57
CA ILE A 641 -54.74 1.04 -2.11
C ILE A 641 -54.77 0.37 -3.50
N GLY A 642 -55.94 -0.13 -3.94
CA GLY A 642 -56.20 -0.57 -5.30
C GLY A 642 -55.96 0.48 -6.38
N TRP A 643 -55.88 1.78 -6.07
CA TRP A 643 -55.46 2.76 -7.10
C TRP A 643 -53.97 2.64 -7.46
N LEU A 644 -53.11 2.13 -6.57
CA LEU A 644 -51.73 1.77 -6.96
C LEU A 644 -51.72 0.52 -7.85
N ALA A 645 -52.70 -0.39 -7.73
CA ALA A 645 -52.84 -1.53 -8.64
C ALA A 645 -53.54 -1.15 -9.97
N GLY A 646 -54.37 -0.11 -9.99
CA GLY A 646 -55.11 0.36 -11.17
C GLY A 646 -54.34 1.32 -12.10
N VAL A 647 -53.15 1.76 -11.70
CA VAL A 647 -52.24 2.60 -12.52
C VAL A 647 -51.35 1.77 -13.46
N PHE A 648 -51.34 0.44 -13.33
CA PHE A 648 -50.44 -0.47 -14.05
C PHE A 648 -51.17 -1.57 -14.85
N VAL A 649 -52.00 -1.16 -15.82
CA VAL A 649 -52.28 -1.94 -17.05
C VAL A 649 -51.84 -1.14 -18.26
#